data_AF-A0A165R0V9-F1
#
_entry.id   AF-A0A165R0V9-F1
#
_cell.length_a   1.000
_cell.length_b   1.000
_cell.length_c   1.000
_cell.angle_alpha   90.00
_cell.angle_beta   90.00
_cell.angle_gamma   90.00
#
_symmetry.space_group_name_H-M   'P 1'
#
loop_
_entity.id
_entity.type
_entity.pdbx_description
1 polymer ?
#
loop_
_entity_poly.entity_id
_entity_poly.type
_entity_poly.pdbx_seq_one_letter_code
_entity_poly.pdbx_strand_id
1 'polypeptide(L)'
;MMRFMLSAGAVVFALAPPAHAQEEKPLSETCPNLTAEEIDGIENFKGEFAETAWYARAYCVSVEEAHRRIEIQLRGSIGPRTEPGPPPLPAAPDDSIGNLQGVLREKEPDTFAGLWIQHEPTYGVAVAFTRDAAATLAKYTNDPLFFPVERPGPSLIELRATQDRLVEDLSRLGINWFGAGSNVTTGKVEIQLGQSADPIREAAARGEIDLPDYVVFEEPDPFPVPAPPIPPGDFRVKSFPQFAFRTDGMPRTLVGVPDVPARLELRDGCLWLHPEGEDPRIAIWEQSEALDLTDPARVAVMNRFSGGKVFANSDVVLMGLQPGEVTPPIDTVGTDGCPGPYRVVRGIMPRDVWDRQREQAALADRTRELGSRAAAEADYAADMARFADLRSWRDRVMAERGDIIAQIYVDEGQATAHVFHTDAVSLDALAPTALRPFVTGQVVPHGANALSAARDDIANQLAAIGLEAQITINEIEGYVGVRPENVRALSEAAVAGRIEFPALVRLTMENQSAVYRQDIAIRSDPEAIWYPLEAHPDFSAIRALVEQTPIMRLEPPRPGETDSRWIASKPSGAGSLQQTHFLVAYGQTLDRIEDLRRAGFDPIEALEDMNGRATVEKRAVLATDIVIAEPVGIDTFDNGPDGFASTVRWRIVETLSGDVAPGSELRQRLASGERLNETGDRVYGQGMDEPVLLAGLPNSLEPGSRWVLHLNDALYRHSAYVQGGEGAARTEGRWFISIPWVPPSRIDEEGMVRPVSLHPEPIALDELRERLAPIAGALRTEESERNE
;
A
#
# COMPACT_ATOMS: atom_id res chain seq x y z
N MET A 1 -8.33 4.18 11.36
CA MET A 1 -7.15 5.07 11.32
C MET A 1 -5.95 4.23 10.94
N MET A 2 -5.43 4.41 9.72
CA MET A 2 -4.43 3.55 9.07
C MET A 2 -3.15 3.41 9.92
N ARG A 3 -2.97 2.26 10.56
CA ARG A 3 -1.72 1.89 11.24
C ARG A 3 -0.85 1.10 10.26
N PHE A 4 0.21 1.77 9.79
CA PHE A 4 1.35 1.18 9.11
C PHE A 4 1.85 -0.04 9.88
N MET A 5 1.96 -1.17 9.21
CA MET A 5 2.58 -2.36 9.77
C MET A 5 3.70 -2.83 8.84
N LEU A 6 4.90 -2.96 9.44
CA LEU A 6 6.04 -3.77 9.00
C LEU A 6 6.58 -3.49 7.58
N SER A 7 7.24 -2.34 7.46
CA SER A 7 8.42 -2.16 6.62
C SER A 7 9.62 -1.83 7.51
N ALA A 8 10.13 -2.81 8.26
CA ALA A 8 11.50 -2.72 8.76
C ALA A 8 12.40 -2.98 7.55
N GLY A 9 12.76 -1.89 6.87
CA GLY A 9 13.28 -1.88 5.51
C GLY A 9 12.74 -0.75 4.63
N ALA A 10 12.00 0.22 5.20
CA ALA A 10 11.86 1.51 4.54
C ALA A 10 13.15 2.32 4.79
N VAL A 11 14.09 2.26 3.84
CA VAL A 11 14.97 3.40 3.62
C VAL A 11 14.03 4.58 3.42
N VAL A 12 14.11 5.57 4.31
CA VAL A 12 13.44 6.86 4.15
C VAL A 12 14.10 7.53 2.94
N PHE A 13 13.66 7.17 1.73
CA PHE A 13 13.70 8.12 0.64
C PHE A 13 12.68 9.18 1.03
N ALA A 14 13.17 10.37 1.35
CA ALA A 14 12.31 11.55 1.40
C ALA A 14 11.44 11.53 0.15
N LEU A 15 10.13 11.41 0.32
CA LEU A 15 9.16 11.66 -0.72
C LEU A 15 9.39 13.11 -1.16
N ALA A 16 10.17 13.28 -2.23
CA ALA A 16 10.13 14.53 -2.96
C ALA A 16 8.67 14.74 -3.39
N PRO A 17 8.08 15.94 -3.21
CA PRO A 17 6.78 16.23 -3.76
C PRO A 17 6.78 15.93 -5.27
N PRO A 18 5.62 15.57 -5.86
CA PRO A 18 5.54 15.31 -7.29
C PRO A 18 6.14 16.52 -8.01
N ALA A 19 7.25 16.27 -8.70
CA ALA A 19 7.86 17.28 -9.54
C ALA A 19 6.82 17.63 -10.60
N HIS A 20 6.14 18.77 -10.42
CA HIS A 20 5.83 19.59 -11.58
C HIS A 20 7.12 19.64 -12.41
N ALA A 21 7.03 19.41 -13.72
CA ALA A 21 8.14 19.55 -14.65
C ALA A 21 8.65 21.01 -14.62
N GLN A 22 9.40 21.36 -13.58
CA GLN A 22 10.32 22.46 -13.55
C GLN A 22 11.54 21.97 -14.31
N GLU A 23 11.98 22.74 -15.31
CA GLU A 23 13.29 22.59 -15.92
C GLU A 23 14.33 22.38 -14.81
N GLU A 24 14.84 21.15 -14.66
CA GLU A 24 15.86 20.86 -13.66
C GLU A 24 17.09 21.69 -14.02
N LYS A 25 17.44 22.63 -13.14
CA LYS A 25 18.65 23.44 -13.31
C LYS A 25 19.88 22.53 -13.27
N PRO A 26 20.94 22.87 -14.04
CA PRO A 26 22.19 22.11 -14.02
C PRO A 26 22.79 22.02 -12.60
N LEU A 27 23.47 20.91 -12.29
CA LEU A 27 24.08 20.69 -10.97
C LEU A 27 25.12 21.77 -10.60
N SER A 28 25.76 22.36 -11.61
CA SER A 28 26.69 23.47 -11.44
C SER A 28 26.04 24.74 -10.87
N GLU A 29 24.72 24.89 -10.99
CA GLU A 29 23.96 26.01 -10.43
C GLU A 29 23.34 25.67 -9.07
N THR A 30 22.91 24.43 -8.86
CA THR A 30 22.22 24.01 -7.63
C THR A 30 23.18 23.54 -6.53
N CYS A 31 24.37 23.05 -6.90
CA CYS A 31 25.38 22.53 -5.99
C CYS A 31 26.73 23.26 -6.19
N PRO A 32 26.86 24.53 -5.78
CA PRO A 32 28.01 25.38 -6.09
C PRO A 32 29.32 24.91 -5.45
N ASN A 33 29.25 23.98 -4.48
CA ASN A 33 30.41 23.45 -3.77
C ASN A 33 31.01 22.20 -4.45
N LEU A 34 30.38 21.67 -5.49
CA LEU A 34 30.91 20.53 -6.25
C LEU A 34 31.86 21.01 -7.36
N THR A 35 32.93 20.25 -7.56
CA THR A 35 33.83 20.44 -8.70
C THR A 35 33.20 19.92 -9.99
N ALA A 36 33.70 20.37 -11.14
CA ALA A 36 33.22 19.91 -12.44
C ALA A 36 33.41 18.38 -12.64
N GLU A 37 34.44 17.80 -12.04
CA GLU A 37 34.70 16.36 -12.06
C GLU A 37 33.70 15.58 -11.20
N GLU A 38 33.33 16.08 -10.03
CA GLU A 38 32.28 15.48 -9.20
C GLU A 38 30.91 15.57 -9.86
N ILE A 39 30.61 16.70 -10.53
CA ILE A 39 29.38 16.86 -11.32
C ILE A 39 29.33 15.85 -12.47
N ASP A 40 30.41 15.73 -13.24
CA ASP A 40 30.50 14.71 -14.32
C ASP A 40 30.35 13.29 -13.77
N GLY A 41 30.97 13.01 -12.62
CA GLY A 41 30.85 11.73 -11.91
C GLY A 41 29.42 11.40 -11.47
N ILE A 42 28.60 12.40 -11.16
CA ILE A 42 27.17 12.24 -10.83
C ILE A 42 26.34 12.06 -12.10
N GLU A 43 26.52 12.94 -13.10
CA GLU A 43 25.69 12.96 -14.31
C GLU A 43 25.96 11.75 -15.23
N ASN A 44 27.19 11.26 -15.27
CA ASN A 44 27.63 10.15 -16.11
C ASN A 44 27.93 8.87 -15.30
N PHE A 45 27.35 8.74 -14.10
CA PHE A 45 27.60 7.61 -13.21
C PHE A 45 27.25 6.26 -13.86
N LYS A 46 28.19 5.31 -13.81
CA LYS A 46 28.03 3.93 -14.33
C LYS A 46 28.34 2.86 -13.28
N GLY A 47 28.35 3.22 -12.00
CA GLY A 47 28.63 2.27 -10.93
C GLY A 47 27.45 1.33 -10.66
N GLU A 48 27.72 0.31 -9.86
CA GLU A 48 26.79 -0.80 -9.59
C GLU A 48 25.46 -0.37 -8.93
N PHE A 49 25.48 0.72 -8.15
CA PHE A 49 24.31 1.19 -7.39
C PHE A 49 23.88 2.59 -7.82
N ALA A 50 22.92 2.68 -8.74
CA ALA A 50 22.43 3.92 -9.32
C ALA A 50 21.92 4.93 -8.27
N GLU A 51 21.43 4.47 -7.12
CA GLU A 51 20.93 5.34 -6.04
C GLU A 51 22.04 6.20 -5.42
N THR A 52 23.31 5.80 -5.60
CA THR A 52 24.47 6.58 -5.15
C THR A 52 24.55 7.93 -5.85
N ALA A 53 24.30 7.97 -7.16
CA ALA A 53 24.27 9.20 -7.93
C ALA A 53 23.06 10.08 -7.55
N TRP A 54 21.92 9.47 -7.26
CA TRP A 54 20.73 10.19 -6.80
C TRP A 54 20.97 10.86 -5.44
N TYR A 55 21.56 10.14 -4.50
CA TYR A 55 21.91 10.67 -3.19
C TYR A 55 22.95 11.80 -3.31
N ALA A 56 23.99 11.61 -4.14
CA ALA A 56 25.00 12.63 -4.41
C ALA A 56 24.38 13.93 -4.92
N ARG A 57 23.44 13.81 -5.87
CA ARG A 57 22.68 14.93 -6.43
C ARG A 57 21.83 15.63 -5.37
N ALA A 58 21.09 14.88 -4.56
CA ALA A 58 20.15 15.42 -3.58
C ALA A 58 20.85 16.19 -2.44
N TYR A 59 22.03 15.73 -2.02
CA TYR A 59 22.77 16.31 -0.90
C TYR A 59 23.97 17.16 -1.32
N CYS A 60 24.13 17.43 -2.63
CA CYS A 60 25.26 18.18 -3.19
C CYS A 60 26.63 17.69 -2.69
N VAL A 61 26.85 16.37 -2.71
CA VAL A 61 28.12 15.73 -2.35
C VAL A 61 28.67 14.91 -3.51
N SER A 62 29.96 14.58 -3.48
CA SER A 62 30.54 13.67 -4.47
C SER A 62 29.90 12.28 -4.40
N VAL A 63 30.02 11.51 -5.49
CA VAL A 63 29.58 10.10 -5.54
C VAL A 63 30.27 9.26 -4.46
N GLU A 64 31.55 9.53 -4.19
CA GLU A 64 32.33 8.83 -3.16
C GLU A 64 31.76 9.10 -1.75
N GLU A 65 31.47 10.37 -1.44
CA GLU A 65 30.89 10.75 -0.16
C GLU A 65 29.44 10.26 -0.04
N ALA A 66 28.66 10.29 -1.12
CA ALA A 66 27.33 9.69 -1.15
C ALA A 66 27.38 8.18 -0.85
N HIS A 67 28.31 7.45 -1.47
CA HIS A 67 28.52 6.03 -1.21
C HIS A 67 28.85 5.80 0.27
N ARG A 68 29.83 6.52 0.82
CA ARG A 68 30.20 6.44 2.24
C ARG A 68 29.01 6.69 3.17
N ARG A 69 28.19 7.71 2.90
CA ARG A 69 27.01 8.04 3.71
C ARG A 69 25.96 6.94 3.66
N ILE A 70 25.69 6.41 2.47
CA ILE A 70 24.76 5.27 2.30
C ILE A 70 25.28 4.05 3.05
N GLU A 71 26.56 3.69 2.94
CA GLU A 71 27.14 2.57 3.69
C GLU A 71 26.89 2.71 5.20
N ILE A 72 27.08 3.91 5.77
CA ILE A 72 26.82 4.19 7.19
C ILE A 72 25.35 4.02 7.56
N GLN A 73 24.43 4.47 6.70
CA GLN A 73 22.99 4.39 6.95
C GLN A 73 22.49 2.95 6.93
N LEU A 74 23.03 2.14 6.03
CA LEU A 74 22.58 0.77 5.83
C LEU A 74 23.14 -0.21 6.88
N ARG A 75 24.24 0.13 7.58
CA ARG A 75 24.89 -0.75 8.59
C ARG A 75 23.94 -1.32 9.64
N GLY A 76 22.97 -0.54 10.12
CA GLY A 76 21.99 -1.01 11.12
C GLY A 76 20.80 -1.74 10.50
N SER A 77 20.25 -1.24 9.40
CA SER A 77 18.97 -1.77 8.89
C SER A 77 19.10 -3.05 8.07
N ILE A 78 20.07 -3.09 7.15
CA ILE A 78 20.19 -4.15 6.13
C ILE A 78 21.65 -4.58 5.89
N GLY A 79 22.59 -4.05 6.67
CA GLY A 79 24.04 -4.20 6.49
C GLY A 79 24.63 -3.24 5.44
N PRO A 80 25.94 -2.94 5.51
CA PRO A 80 26.64 -2.16 4.48
C PRO A 80 26.54 -2.87 3.11
N ARG A 81 26.56 -2.14 1.99
CA ARG A 81 26.50 -2.78 0.65
C ARG A 81 27.77 -3.57 0.35
N THR A 82 28.84 -3.31 1.10
CA THR A 82 30.21 -3.84 0.87
C THR A 82 30.73 -4.81 1.95
N GLU A 83 30.06 -4.99 3.10
CA GLU A 83 30.47 -5.96 4.14
C GLU A 83 29.35 -6.98 4.44
N PRO A 84 29.70 -8.19 4.95
CA PRO A 84 28.72 -9.25 5.14
C PRO A 84 27.86 -9.02 6.38
N GLY A 85 26.83 -8.18 6.27
CA GLY A 85 25.66 -8.14 7.18
C GLY A 85 25.93 -7.54 8.56
N PRO A 86 24.96 -7.64 9.48
CA PRO A 86 25.11 -7.08 10.81
C PRO A 86 26.26 -7.79 11.56
N PRO A 87 26.98 -7.06 12.42
CA PRO A 87 28.16 -7.59 13.11
C PRO A 87 27.82 -8.73 14.08
N PRO A 88 28.75 -9.67 14.32
CA PRO A 88 28.53 -10.81 15.21
C PRO A 88 28.24 -10.38 16.65
N LEU A 89 27.31 -11.08 17.31
CA LEU A 89 26.86 -10.74 18.67
C LEU A 89 27.83 -11.21 19.78
N PRO A 90 27.91 -10.48 20.92
CA PRO A 90 27.26 -9.20 21.16
C PRO A 90 28.01 -8.08 20.44
N ALA A 91 27.29 -7.35 19.60
CA ALA A 91 27.82 -6.20 18.89
C ALA A 91 28.23 -5.12 19.90
N ALA A 92 29.35 -4.44 19.65
CA ALA A 92 29.70 -3.24 20.38
C ALA A 92 28.60 -2.19 20.20
N PRO A 93 28.36 -1.29 21.17
CA PRO A 93 27.29 -0.29 21.04
C PRO A 93 27.39 0.55 19.76
N ASP A 94 28.59 0.85 19.26
CA ASP A 94 28.86 1.64 18.06
C ASP A 94 28.95 0.85 16.75
N ASP A 95 28.73 -0.46 16.79
CA ASP A 95 28.74 -1.30 15.60
C ASP A 95 27.67 -0.89 14.56
N SER A 96 26.54 -0.36 15.04
CA SER A 96 25.49 0.20 14.19
C SER A 96 24.72 1.32 14.90
N ILE A 97 24.07 2.18 14.12
CA ILE A 97 23.17 3.22 14.64
C ILE A 97 22.03 2.60 15.47
N GLY A 98 21.48 1.47 14.98
CA GLY A 98 20.39 0.73 15.65
C GLY A 98 20.83 0.15 16.99
N ASN A 99 22.01 -0.47 17.05
CA ASN A 99 22.58 -1.04 18.27
C ASN A 99 22.82 0.03 19.34
N LEU A 100 23.43 1.17 18.95
CA LEU A 100 23.65 2.27 19.89
C LEU A 100 22.33 2.79 20.43
N GLN A 101 21.33 2.95 19.57
CA GLN A 101 20.00 3.38 19.98
C GLN A 101 19.36 2.40 20.97
N GLY A 102 19.45 1.10 20.72
CA GLY A 102 18.93 0.05 21.61
C GLY A 102 19.58 0.09 22.99
N VAL A 103 20.92 0.08 23.03
CA VAL A 103 21.70 0.11 24.27
C VAL A 103 21.41 1.38 25.09
N LEU A 104 21.36 2.54 24.46
CA LEU A 104 21.10 3.81 25.15
C LEU A 104 19.66 3.92 25.66
N ARG A 105 18.68 3.39 24.93
CA ARG A 105 17.28 3.31 25.41
C ARG A 105 17.14 2.45 26.65
N GLU A 106 17.91 1.38 26.76
CA GLU A 106 17.86 0.46 27.90
C GLU A 106 18.65 1.00 29.10
N LYS A 107 19.88 1.48 28.87
CA LYS A 107 20.82 1.82 29.96
C LYS A 107 20.78 3.27 30.41
N GLU A 108 20.32 4.18 29.55
CA GLU A 108 20.23 5.61 29.84
C GLU A 108 18.80 6.15 29.61
N PRO A 109 17.72 5.47 30.06
CA PRO A 109 16.34 5.82 29.69
C PRO A 109 15.92 7.22 30.14
N ASP A 110 16.44 7.68 31.29
CA ASP A 110 16.08 8.96 31.90
C ASP A 110 16.76 10.16 31.24
N THR A 111 17.85 9.93 30.50
CA THR A 111 18.68 11.00 29.92
C THR A 111 18.76 10.92 28.41
N PHE A 112 18.63 9.74 27.81
CA PHE A 112 18.69 9.57 26.37
C PHE A 112 17.51 10.27 25.69
N ALA A 113 17.84 11.21 24.80
CA ALA A 113 16.90 12.12 24.13
C ALA A 113 16.64 11.75 22.66
N GLY A 114 17.26 10.67 22.17
CA GLY A 114 17.16 10.19 20.80
C GLY A 114 18.46 10.33 20.02
N LEU A 115 18.49 9.79 18.81
CA LEU A 115 19.60 9.97 17.88
C LEU A 115 19.07 10.13 16.46
N TRP A 116 19.84 10.78 15.61
CA TRP A 116 19.50 11.00 14.20
C TRP A 116 20.76 11.15 13.35
N ILE A 117 20.61 10.94 12.04
CA ILE A 117 21.66 11.24 11.07
C ILE A 117 21.61 12.74 10.80
N GLN A 118 22.71 13.42 11.12
CA GLN A 118 22.92 14.82 10.79
C GLN A 118 23.62 14.89 9.42
N HIS A 119 23.04 15.60 8.46
CA HIS A 119 23.67 15.81 7.15
C HIS A 119 24.52 17.10 7.11
N GLU A 120 24.09 18.14 7.82
CA GLU A 120 24.73 19.46 7.87
C GLU A 120 24.74 20.05 9.29
N PRO A 121 25.67 20.93 9.68
CA PRO A 121 26.84 21.37 8.91
C PRO A 121 27.97 20.33 8.88
N THR A 122 27.86 19.25 9.66
CA THR A 122 28.83 18.14 9.68
C THR A 122 28.05 16.84 9.61
N TYR A 123 28.45 15.96 8.69
CA TYR A 123 27.84 14.65 8.55
C TYR A 123 28.23 13.75 9.73
N GLY A 124 27.24 13.12 10.36
CA GLY A 124 27.45 12.14 11.41
C GLY A 124 26.15 11.74 12.09
N VAL A 125 26.26 11.03 13.21
CA VAL A 125 25.12 10.61 14.02
C VAL A 125 25.12 11.44 15.30
N ALA A 126 24.15 12.34 15.40
CA ALA A 126 23.94 13.11 16.61
C ALA A 126 23.27 12.22 17.66
N VAL A 127 23.87 12.11 18.84
CA VAL A 127 23.33 11.34 19.96
C VAL A 127 22.96 12.30 21.09
N ALA A 128 21.67 12.52 21.27
CA ALA A 128 21.18 13.51 22.21
C ALA A 128 20.98 12.93 23.61
N PHE A 129 21.37 13.70 24.62
CA PHE A 129 21.02 13.48 26.02
C PHE A 129 20.47 14.76 26.64
N THR A 130 19.61 14.63 27.65
CA THR A 130 19.05 15.78 28.37
C THR A 130 20.08 16.49 29.25
N ARG A 131 21.18 15.79 29.57
CA ARG A 131 22.33 16.25 30.34
C ARG A 131 23.52 15.30 30.18
N ASP A 132 24.72 15.80 30.46
CA ASP A 132 25.99 15.05 30.52
C ASP A 132 26.29 14.24 29.24
N ALA A 133 25.91 14.76 28.08
CA ALA A 133 25.89 14.05 26.79
C ALA A 133 27.28 13.50 26.41
N ALA A 134 28.31 14.34 26.48
CA ALA A 134 29.67 13.94 26.10
C ALA A 134 30.25 12.88 27.05
N ALA A 135 30.05 13.05 28.36
CA ALA A 135 30.52 12.10 29.36
C ALA A 135 29.76 10.78 29.29
N THR A 136 28.48 10.82 28.92
CA THR A 136 27.64 9.63 28.78
C THR A 136 27.96 8.86 27.51
N LEU A 137 28.01 9.53 26.36
CA LEU A 137 28.33 8.90 25.08
C LEU A 137 29.72 8.22 25.08
N ALA A 138 30.72 8.86 25.72
CA ALA A 138 32.07 8.31 25.82
C ALA A 138 32.15 6.96 26.58
N LYS A 139 31.11 6.56 27.32
CA LYS A 139 31.02 5.22 27.93
C LYS A 139 30.70 4.13 26.91
N TYR A 140 30.09 4.50 25.78
CA TYR A 140 29.52 3.58 24.80
C TYR A 140 30.31 3.56 23.49
N THR A 141 30.92 4.68 23.10
CA THR A 141 31.69 4.78 21.86
C THR A 141 32.75 5.87 21.92
N ASN A 142 33.82 5.68 21.13
CA ASN A 142 34.81 6.72 20.81
C ASN A 142 34.87 7.01 19.30
N ASP A 143 33.94 6.46 18.51
CA ASP A 143 33.90 6.67 17.07
C ASP A 143 33.42 8.11 16.78
N PRO A 144 34.22 8.92 16.05
CA PRO A 144 33.86 10.30 15.71
C PRO A 144 32.62 10.41 14.83
N LEU A 145 32.13 9.31 14.25
CA LEU A 145 30.84 9.27 13.57
C LEU A 145 29.70 9.66 14.52
N PHE A 146 29.77 9.22 15.78
CA PHE A 146 28.77 9.53 16.80
C PHE A 146 29.24 10.71 17.63
N PHE A 147 28.48 11.79 17.64
CA PHE A 147 28.83 12.97 18.41
C PHE A 147 27.72 13.32 19.42
N PRO A 148 28.11 13.74 20.63
CA PRO A 148 27.17 14.01 21.69
C PRO A 148 26.46 15.35 21.45
N VAL A 149 25.15 15.37 21.70
CA VAL A 149 24.35 16.60 21.69
C VAL A 149 23.70 16.78 23.06
N GLU A 150 24.00 17.91 23.70
CA GLU A 150 23.23 18.35 24.86
C GLU A 150 21.90 18.91 24.39
N ARG A 151 20.81 18.23 24.74
CA ARG A 151 19.43 18.63 24.38
C ARG A 151 18.55 18.67 25.63
N PRO A 152 18.63 19.76 26.42
CA PRO A 152 17.78 19.96 27.60
C PRO A 152 16.29 19.82 27.24
N GLY A 153 15.51 19.28 28.15
CA GLY A 153 14.08 19.02 27.94
C GLY A 153 13.73 17.56 28.24
N PRO A 154 12.65 17.03 27.64
CA PRO A 154 12.21 15.67 27.89
C PRO A 154 13.24 14.66 27.37
N SER A 155 13.27 13.46 27.93
CA SER A 155 13.93 12.28 27.35
C SER A 155 13.12 11.72 26.16
N LEU A 156 13.69 10.76 25.42
CA LEU A 156 12.99 10.11 24.31
C LEU A 156 11.74 9.36 24.78
N ILE A 157 11.81 8.73 25.96
CA ILE A 157 10.67 8.00 26.53
C ILE A 157 9.56 8.98 26.94
N GLU A 158 9.90 10.12 27.52
CA GLU A 158 8.92 11.16 27.88
C GLU A 158 8.28 11.81 26.65
N LEU A 159 9.03 12.04 25.57
CA LEU A 159 8.49 12.53 24.30
C LEU A 159 7.43 11.58 23.73
N ARG A 160 7.76 10.29 23.61
CA ARG A 160 6.85 9.27 23.07
C ARG A 160 5.62 9.10 23.95
N ALA A 161 5.81 8.99 25.27
CA ALA A 161 4.70 8.87 26.21
C ALA A 161 3.79 10.12 26.22
N THR A 162 4.32 11.30 25.91
CA THR A 162 3.53 12.52 25.77
C THR A 162 2.78 12.56 24.44
N GLN A 163 3.42 12.15 23.34
CA GLN A 163 2.78 12.01 22.04
C GLN A 163 1.59 11.05 22.10
N ASP A 164 1.78 9.84 22.65
CA ASP A 164 0.73 8.81 22.71
C ASP A 164 -0.48 9.30 23.52
N ARG A 165 -0.22 9.89 24.70
CA ARG A 165 -1.26 10.48 25.56
C ARG A 165 -2.02 11.63 24.88
N LEU A 166 -1.29 12.53 24.21
CA LEU A 166 -1.90 13.65 23.49
C LEU A 166 -2.81 13.18 22.37
N VAL A 167 -2.39 12.17 21.59
CA VAL A 167 -3.21 11.62 20.52
C VAL A 167 -4.53 11.05 21.05
N GLU A 168 -4.49 10.34 22.17
CA GLU A 168 -5.69 9.84 22.85
C GLU A 168 -6.60 10.97 23.34
N ASP A 169 -6.02 11.98 24.00
CA ASP A 169 -6.74 13.14 24.51
C ASP A 169 -7.41 13.96 23.39
N LEU A 170 -6.69 14.23 22.30
CA LEU A 170 -7.23 14.97 21.16
C LEU A 170 -8.37 14.21 20.50
N SER A 171 -8.25 12.89 20.36
CA SER A 171 -9.31 12.03 19.82
C SER A 171 -10.56 12.05 20.73
N ARG A 172 -10.37 11.95 22.05
CA ARG A 172 -11.45 12.06 23.04
C ARG A 172 -12.14 13.43 23.02
N LEU A 173 -11.40 14.49 22.75
CA LEU A 173 -11.92 15.85 22.63
C LEU A 173 -12.55 16.17 21.26
N GLY A 174 -12.53 15.23 20.31
CA GLY A 174 -13.02 15.45 18.95
C GLY A 174 -12.19 16.48 18.17
N ILE A 175 -10.90 16.60 18.48
CA ILE A 175 -9.99 17.53 17.81
C ILE A 175 -9.46 16.90 16.52
N ASN A 176 -9.64 17.59 15.40
CA ASN A 176 -9.10 17.14 14.12
C ASN A 176 -7.61 17.48 13.98
N TRP A 177 -6.79 16.47 13.69
CA TRP A 177 -5.34 16.58 13.49
C TRP A 177 -4.88 15.68 12.34
N PHE A 178 -3.78 16.06 11.68
CA PHE A 178 -3.27 15.39 10.47
C PHE A 178 -1.99 14.59 10.73
N GLY A 179 -1.18 15.05 11.68
CA GLY A 179 0.08 14.42 12.05
C GLY A 179 0.40 14.67 13.52
N ALA A 180 1.03 13.68 14.15
CA ALA A 180 1.58 13.78 15.48
C ALA A 180 2.97 13.15 15.46
N GLY A 181 4.00 13.94 15.79
CA GLY A 181 5.38 13.50 15.68
C GLY A 181 6.25 14.04 16.79
N SER A 182 7.01 13.16 17.42
CA SER A 182 8.10 13.54 18.31
C SER A 182 9.32 13.91 17.48
N ASN A 183 9.69 15.18 17.48
CA ASN A 183 10.88 15.68 16.83
C ASN A 183 12.07 15.53 17.78
N VAL A 184 12.86 14.47 17.60
CA VAL A 184 14.01 14.16 18.45
C VAL A 184 15.12 15.21 18.35
N THR A 185 15.22 15.92 17.24
CA THR A 185 16.21 16.98 17.04
C THR A 185 15.87 18.21 17.89
N THR A 186 14.61 18.61 17.94
CA THR A 186 14.16 19.81 18.67
C THR A 186 13.70 19.52 20.10
N GLY A 187 13.43 18.26 20.44
CA GLY A 187 12.90 17.88 21.75
C GLY A 187 11.45 18.26 21.94
N LYS A 188 10.67 18.29 20.85
CA LYS A 188 9.28 18.72 20.86
C LYS A 188 8.34 17.63 20.39
N VAL A 189 7.10 17.67 20.87
CA VAL A 189 5.98 16.95 20.28
C VAL A 189 5.24 17.93 19.39
N GLU A 190 5.29 17.71 18.09
CA GLU A 190 4.67 18.55 17.07
C GLU A 190 3.36 17.90 16.63
N ILE A 191 2.25 18.62 16.80
CA ILE A 191 0.91 18.19 16.41
C ILE A 191 0.38 19.12 15.33
N GLN A 192 0.18 18.57 14.13
CA GLN A 192 -0.41 19.28 12.99
C GLN A 192 -1.92 19.24 13.09
N LEU A 193 -2.54 20.42 13.25
CA LEU A 193 -3.97 20.54 13.47
C LEU A 193 -4.71 20.89 12.19
N GLY A 194 -5.95 20.38 12.08
CA GLY A 194 -6.92 20.83 11.08
C GLY A 194 -7.79 22.00 11.55
N GLN A 195 -7.43 22.63 12.67
CA GLN A 195 -8.19 23.72 13.29
C GLN A 195 -7.32 24.53 14.26
N SER A 196 -7.90 25.58 14.86
CA SER A 196 -7.25 26.34 15.95
C SER A 196 -6.96 25.43 17.15
N ALA A 197 -5.84 25.67 17.85
CA ALA A 197 -5.51 25.00 19.09
C ALA A 197 -6.22 25.60 20.32
N ASP A 198 -7.05 26.64 20.17
CA ASP A 198 -7.76 27.27 21.29
C ASP A 198 -8.62 26.29 22.10
N PRO A 199 -9.43 25.38 21.51
CA PRO A 199 -10.18 24.39 22.27
C PRO A 199 -9.28 23.49 23.13
N ILE A 200 -8.07 23.21 22.65
CA ILE A 200 -7.06 22.42 23.36
C ILE A 200 -6.52 23.22 24.54
N ARG A 201 -6.16 24.49 24.34
CA ARG A 201 -5.71 25.40 25.40
C ARG A 201 -6.78 25.60 26.48
N GLU A 202 -8.05 25.69 26.08
CA GLU A 202 -9.18 25.78 27.00
C GLU A 202 -9.38 24.50 27.81
N ALA A 203 -9.29 23.32 27.18
CA ALA A 203 -9.34 22.03 27.87
C ALA A 203 -8.20 21.89 28.89
N ALA A 204 -6.99 22.35 28.53
CA ALA A 204 -5.85 22.37 29.44
C ALA A 204 -6.08 23.32 30.62
N ALA A 205 -6.64 24.51 30.38
CA ALA A 205 -7.00 25.46 31.43
C ALA A 205 -8.07 24.91 32.40
N ARG A 206 -8.93 23.99 31.93
CA ARG A 206 -9.89 23.26 32.76
C ARG A 206 -9.30 22.03 33.47
N GLY A 207 -8.04 21.68 33.19
CA GLY A 207 -7.38 20.49 33.73
C GLY A 207 -7.85 19.18 33.11
N GLU A 208 -8.46 19.23 31.92
CA GLU A 208 -8.97 18.05 31.20
C GLU A 208 -7.87 17.32 30.41
N ILE A 209 -6.76 18.01 30.13
CA ILE A 209 -5.58 17.49 29.44
C ILE A 209 -4.32 18.12 30.05
N ASP A 210 -3.21 17.38 29.98
CA ASP A 210 -1.89 17.87 30.39
C ASP A 210 -1.11 18.35 29.16
N LEU A 211 -0.67 19.61 29.18
CA LEU A 211 0.09 20.24 28.08
C LEU A 211 1.47 20.69 28.59
N PRO A 212 2.49 19.82 28.49
CA PRO A 212 3.88 20.22 28.69
C PRO A 212 4.31 21.35 27.74
N ASP A 213 5.29 22.14 28.15
CA ASP A 213 5.81 23.28 27.38
C ASP A 213 6.57 22.91 26.10
N TYR A 214 6.97 21.65 25.97
CA TYR A 214 7.58 21.06 24.77
C TYR A 214 6.56 20.53 23.76
N VAL A 215 5.26 20.77 23.96
CA VAL A 215 4.21 20.46 22.99
C VAL A 215 3.96 21.68 22.11
N VAL A 216 4.03 21.50 20.80
CA VAL A 216 3.80 22.55 19.81
C VAL A 216 2.64 22.15 18.91
N PHE A 217 1.67 23.03 18.81
CA PHE A 217 0.57 22.92 17.86
C PHE A 217 0.91 23.70 16.60
N GLU A 218 0.98 22.99 15.48
CA GLU A 218 1.08 23.57 14.15
C GLU A 218 -0.34 23.80 13.64
N GLU A 219 -0.83 25.02 13.88
CA GLU A 219 -2.12 25.45 13.38
C GLU A 219 -2.07 25.67 11.87
N PRO A 220 -3.18 25.43 11.15
CA PRO A 220 -3.18 25.58 9.71
C PRO A 220 -3.07 27.07 9.33
N ASP A 221 -2.14 27.38 8.41
CA ASP A 221 -1.88 28.75 7.96
C ASP A 221 -3.16 29.48 7.56
N PRO A 222 -3.36 30.76 7.95
CA PRO A 222 -4.57 31.48 7.59
C PRO A 222 -4.72 31.54 6.06
N PHE A 223 -5.97 31.45 5.58
CA PHE A 223 -6.21 31.54 4.15
C PHE A 223 -5.72 32.88 3.60
N PRO A 224 -4.93 32.88 2.49
CA PRO A 224 -4.33 34.09 1.96
C PRO A 224 -5.38 35.08 1.43
N VAL A 225 -6.56 34.59 1.03
CA VAL A 225 -7.71 35.41 0.63
C VAL A 225 -8.82 35.32 1.69
N PRO A 226 -9.32 36.46 2.21
CA PRO A 226 -10.44 36.47 3.15
C PRO A 226 -11.73 36.03 2.45
N ALA A 227 -12.66 35.44 3.21
CA ALA A 227 -13.99 35.13 2.69
C ALA A 227 -14.72 36.43 2.30
N PRO A 228 -15.45 36.47 1.16
CA PRO A 228 -16.22 37.65 0.78
C PRO A 228 -17.35 37.92 1.77
N PRO A 229 -17.71 39.19 2.03
CA PRO A 229 -18.83 39.50 2.90
C PRO A 229 -20.15 39.09 2.22
N ILE A 230 -21.04 38.44 2.98
CA ILE A 230 -22.40 38.15 2.54
C ILE A 230 -23.25 39.43 2.72
N PRO A 231 -23.86 39.98 1.66
CA PRO A 231 -24.73 41.16 1.78
C PRO A 231 -25.91 40.90 2.75
N PRO A 232 -26.23 41.83 3.66
CA PRO A 232 -27.34 41.65 4.59
C PRO A 232 -28.67 41.42 3.88
N GLY A 233 -29.41 40.38 4.29
CA GLY A 233 -30.71 40.03 3.72
C GLY A 233 -30.64 39.32 2.36
N ASP A 234 -29.46 38.86 1.95
CA ASP A 234 -29.33 37.99 0.77
C ASP A 234 -29.69 36.54 1.12
N PHE A 235 -30.79 36.06 0.54
CA PHE A 235 -31.33 34.71 0.75
C PHE A 235 -31.21 33.82 -0.49
N ARG A 236 -30.37 34.19 -1.47
CA ARG A 236 -30.20 33.40 -2.70
C ARG A 236 -29.64 32.01 -2.42
N VAL A 237 -28.84 31.87 -1.37
CA VAL A 237 -28.34 30.59 -0.85
C VAL A 237 -28.85 30.42 0.57
N LYS A 238 -29.62 29.36 0.82
CA LYS A 238 -30.20 29.04 2.13
C LYS A 238 -29.18 28.47 3.11
N SER A 239 -28.25 27.68 2.59
CA SER A 239 -27.22 26.98 3.37
C SER A 239 -25.99 26.75 2.50
N PHE A 240 -24.83 26.74 3.13
CA PHE A 240 -23.56 26.42 2.47
C PHE A 240 -22.90 25.28 3.26
N PRO A 241 -23.23 24.00 2.95
CA PRO A 241 -22.68 22.86 3.66
C PRO A 241 -21.15 22.80 3.51
N GLN A 242 -20.43 22.68 4.61
CA GLN A 242 -18.96 22.61 4.62
C GLN A 242 -18.44 21.55 5.58
N PHE A 243 -17.19 21.17 5.38
CA PHE A 243 -16.42 20.44 6.39
C PHE A 243 -16.32 21.29 7.68
N ALA A 244 -16.53 20.68 8.85
CA ALA A 244 -16.32 21.37 10.14
C ALA A 244 -14.88 21.82 10.35
N PHE A 245 -13.92 21.12 9.74
CA PHE A 245 -12.50 21.34 9.93
C PHE A 245 -11.77 21.45 8.60
N ARG A 246 -10.57 22.03 8.64
CA ARG A 246 -9.67 22.02 7.49
C ARG A 246 -9.21 20.61 7.18
N THR A 247 -8.89 20.38 5.92
CA THR A 247 -8.39 19.10 5.38
C THR A 247 -7.19 19.29 4.47
N ASP A 248 -6.78 20.53 4.26
CA ASP A 248 -5.71 20.92 3.35
C ASP A 248 -4.31 20.50 3.79
N GLY A 249 -4.14 20.06 5.05
CA GLY A 249 -2.90 19.50 5.58
C GLY A 249 -2.76 17.97 5.42
N MET A 250 -3.78 17.28 4.90
CA MET A 250 -3.67 15.86 4.56
C MET A 250 -2.91 15.68 3.23
N PRO A 251 -2.26 14.53 2.99
CA PRO A 251 -1.71 14.19 1.69
C PRO A 251 -2.79 14.35 0.61
N ARG A 252 -2.63 15.38 -0.24
CA ARG A 252 -3.55 15.65 -1.33
C ARG A 252 -3.22 14.69 -2.47
N THR A 253 -4.27 14.06 -3.01
CA THR A 253 -4.27 13.15 -4.18
C THR A 253 -3.44 11.88 -4.05
N LEU A 254 -4.11 10.73 -3.91
CA LEU A 254 -3.61 9.52 -4.54
C LEU A 254 -3.67 9.72 -6.07
N VAL A 255 -2.56 9.42 -6.75
CA VAL A 255 -2.52 9.33 -8.21
C VAL A 255 -3.53 8.26 -8.65
N GLY A 256 -4.43 8.60 -9.58
CA GLY A 256 -5.32 7.61 -10.22
C GLY A 256 -6.83 7.81 -10.08
N VAL A 257 -7.32 8.92 -9.52
CA VAL A 257 -8.76 9.26 -9.57
C VAL A 257 -9.02 10.23 -10.73
N PRO A 258 -9.92 9.89 -11.68
CA PRO A 258 -10.18 10.75 -12.83
C PRO A 258 -10.92 12.03 -12.42
N ASP A 259 -10.56 13.15 -13.05
CA ASP A 259 -11.31 14.40 -12.98
C ASP A 259 -12.74 14.18 -13.49
N VAL A 260 -13.75 14.69 -12.76
CA VAL A 260 -15.16 14.44 -13.07
C VAL A 260 -15.83 15.72 -13.60
N PRO A 261 -16.21 15.77 -14.88
CA PRO A 261 -17.05 16.83 -15.41
C PRO A 261 -18.38 16.92 -14.65
N ALA A 262 -18.85 18.14 -14.37
CA ALA A 262 -20.12 18.35 -13.70
C ALA A 262 -20.78 19.67 -14.10
N ARG A 263 -22.05 19.81 -13.76
CA ARG A 263 -22.74 21.10 -13.76
C ARG A 263 -23.04 21.54 -12.33
N LEU A 264 -22.66 22.77 -11.99
CA LEU A 264 -23.03 23.41 -10.72
C LEU A 264 -24.34 24.16 -10.93
N GLU A 265 -25.41 23.80 -10.24
CA GLU A 265 -26.74 24.40 -10.36
C GLU A 265 -27.18 25.03 -9.02
N LEU A 266 -27.75 26.23 -9.07
CA LEU A 266 -28.47 26.79 -7.92
C LEU A 266 -29.94 26.36 -7.98
N ARG A 267 -30.31 25.40 -7.13
CA ARG A 267 -31.67 24.84 -7.06
C ARG A 267 -32.21 24.90 -5.64
N ASP A 268 -33.38 25.52 -5.50
CA ASP A 268 -34.07 25.74 -4.21
C ASP A 268 -33.23 26.44 -3.13
N GLY A 269 -32.26 27.26 -3.54
CA GLY A 269 -31.34 27.94 -2.64
C GLY A 269 -30.18 27.07 -2.15
N CYS A 270 -29.96 25.90 -2.75
CA CYS A 270 -28.82 25.02 -2.49
C CYS A 270 -27.96 24.90 -3.75
N LEU A 271 -26.66 24.65 -3.59
CA LEU A 271 -25.74 24.39 -4.70
C LEU A 271 -25.68 22.89 -4.97
N TRP A 272 -26.28 22.49 -6.08
CA TRP A 272 -26.33 21.11 -6.56
C TRP A 272 -25.25 20.87 -7.59
N LEU A 273 -24.63 19.70 -7.50
CA LEU A 273 -23.72 19.16 -8.49
C LEU A 273 -24.46 18.09 -9.29
N HIS A 274 -24.24 18.13 -10.59
CA HIS A 274 -24.66 17.11 -11.54
C HIS A 274 -23.41 16.53 -12.22
N PRO A 275 -22.68 15.61 -11.55
CA PRO A 275 -21.50 15.00 -12.13
C PRO A 275 -21.88 14.02 -13.25
N GLU A 276 -21.05 13.92 -14.29
CA GLU A 276 -21.25 12.93 -15.34
C GLU A 276 -21.17 11.51 -14.76
N GLY A 277 -22.22 10.70 -14.96
CA GLY A 277 -22.28 9.32 -14.48
C GLY A 277 -22.65 9.16 -13.00
N GLU A 278 -22.97 10.24 -12.28
CA GLU A 278 -23.44 10.20 -10.89
C GLU A 278 -24.83 10.85 -10.75
N ASP A 279 -25.60 10.43 -9.73
CA ASP A 279 -26.85 11.12 -9.37
C ASP A 279 -26.58 12.54 -8.85
N PRO A 280 -27.48 13.51 -9.09
CA PRO A 280 -27.34 14.87 -8.58
C PRO A 280 -27.34 14.93 -7.05
N ARG A 281 -26.39 15.67 -6.48
CA ARG A 281 -26.18 15.77 -5.02
C ARG A 281 -25.80 17.19 -4.61
N ILE A 282 -26.03 17.57 -3.37
CA ILE A 282 -25.67 18.88 -2.82
C ILE A 282 -24.16 18.90 -2.52
N ALA A 283 -23.47 19.95 -2.97
CA ALA A 283 -22.05 20.10 -2.71
C ALA A 283 -21.75 20.32 -1.21
N ILE A 284 -20.75 19.61 -0.70
CA ILE A 284 -20.07 19.94 0.55
C ILE A 284 -18.69 20.47 0.20
N TRP A 285 -18.42 21.69 0.66
CA TRP A 285 -17.23 22.43 0.33
C TRP A 285 -16.18 22.35 1.43
N GLU A 286 -14.89 22.31 1.10
CA GLU A 286 -13.87 22.47 2.13
C GLU A 286 -13.94 23.87 2.76
N GLN A 287 -13.26 24.06 3.88
CA GLN A 287 -13.18 25.39 4.51
C GLN A 287 -12.42 26.42 3.65
N SER A 288 -11.68 25.94 2.65
CA SER A 288 -10.98 26.81 1.70
C SER A 288 -11.93 27.46 0.71
N GLU A 289 -13.18 27.01 0.63
CA GLU A 289 -14.20 27.54 -0.25
C GLU A 289 -15.06 28.53 0.52
N ALA A 290 -15.37 29.66 -0.09
CA ALA A 290 -16.26 30.67 0.46
C ALA A 290 -17.34 31.03 -0.55
N LEU A 291 -18.55 31.24 -0.04
CA LEU A 291 -19.63 31.79 -0.83
C LEU A 291 -19.34 33.26 -1.17
N ASP A 292 -19.49 33.62 -2.44
CA ASP A 292 -19.37 34.99 -2.93
C ASP A 292 -20.71 35.44 -3.52
N LEU A 293 -21.35 36.37 -2.81
CA LEU A 293 -22.61 37.00 -3.17
C LEU A 293 -22.45 38.50 -3.49
N THR A 294 -21.22 38.97 -3.64
CA THR A 294 -20.94 40.40 -3.86
C THR A 294 -21.50 40.93 -5.19
N ASP A 295 -21.66 40.03 -6.17
CA ASP A 295 -22.40 40.32 -7.40
C ASP A 295 -23.91 40.03 -7.19
N PRO A 296 -24.80 41.02 -7.34
CA PRO A 296 -26.24 40.82 -7.13
C PRO A 296 -26.89 39.90 -8.17
N ALA A 297 -26.27 39.69 -9.33
CA ALA A 297 -26.79 38.86 -10.41
C ALA A 297 -26.24 37.42 -10.40
N ARG A 298 -25.19 37.14 -9.62
CA ARG A 298 -24.48 35.85 -9.65
C ARG A 298 -24.25 35.30 -8.25
N VAL A 299 -24.32 33.98 -8.14
CA VAL A 299 -23.83 33.24 -6.98
C VAL A 299 -22.52 32.59 -7.41
N ALA A 300 -21.46 32.77 -6.62
CA ALA A 300 -20.17 32.15 -6.89
C ALA A 300 -19.61 31.46 -5.65
N VAL A 301 -18.71 30.51 -5.88
CA VAL A 301 -17.88 29.90 -4.85
C VAL A 301 -16.44 30.27 -5.16
N MET A 302 -15.76 30.86 -4.19
CA MET A 302 -14.39 31.34 -4.30
C MET A 302 -13.47 30.41 -3.52
N ASN A 303 -12.40 29.94 -4.17
CA ASN A 303 -11.30 29.28 -3.49
C ASN A 303 -10.42 30.34 -2.82
N ARG A 304 -10.22 30.22 -1.51
CA ARG A 304 -9.52 31.21 -0.67
C ARG A 304 -8.00 31.09 -0.70
N PHE A 305 -7.45 30.05 -1.34
CA PHE A 305 -6.02 29.97 -1.63
C PHE A 305 -5.64 30.78 -2.86
N SER A 306 -6.44 30.69 -3.93
CA SER A 306 -6.13 31.31 -5.22
C SER A 306 -6.93 32.58 -5.54
N GLY A 307 -8.08 32.78 -4.89
CA GLY A 307 -9.09 33.76 -5.28
C GLY A 307 -9.89 33.36 -6.53
N GLY A 308 -9.62 32.18 -7.11
CA GLY A 308 -10.36 31.64 -8.25
C GLY A 308 -11.84 31.41 -7.90
N LYS A 309 -12.72 31.62 -8.88
CA LYS A 309 -14.18 31.52 -8.68
C LYS A 309 -14.82 30.58 -9.68
N VAL A 310 -15.80 29.83 -9.20
CA VAL A 310 -16.78 29.10 -10.02
C VAL A 310 -18.16 29.68 -9.78
N PHE A 311 -19.00 29.68 -10.80
CA PHE A 311 -20.32 30.32 -10.74
C PHE A 311 -21.41 29.27 -10.68
N ALA A 312 -22.49 29.56 -9.95
CA ALA A 312 -23.69 28.74 -10.06
C ALA A 312 -24.26 28.83 -11.47
N ASN A 313 -24.88 27.74 -11.92
CA ASN A 313 -25.43 27.52 -13.25
C ASN A 313 -24.38 27.47 -14.37
N SER A 314 -23.14 27.07 -14.07
CA SER A 314 -22.07 26.85 -15.05
C SER A 314 -21.55 25.41 -15.04
N ASP A 315 -20.89 25.04 -16.14
CA ASP A 315 -20.19 23.76 -16.24
C ASP A 315 -18.81 23.86 -15.58
N VAL A 316 -18.45 22.83 -14.83
CA VAL A 316 -17.29 22.77 -13.94
C VAL A 316 -16.62 21.40 -14.05
N VAL A 317 -15.43 21.27 -13.48
CA VAL A 317 -14.73 19.99 -13.31
C VAL A 317 -14.39 19.83 -11.83
N LEU A 318 -14.77 18.68 -11.27
CA LEU A 318 -14.41 18.25 -9.92
C LEU A 318 -13.08 17.52 -9.98
N MET A 319 -12.17 17.86 -9.06
CA MET A 319 -10.81 17.32 -9.05
C MET A 319 -10.41 16.87 -7.64
N GLY A 320 -9.40 16.02 -7.56
CA GLY A 320 -8.68 15.76 -6.32
C GLY A 320 -9.38 14.85 -5.30
N LEU A 321 -10.36 14.05 -5.74
CA LEU A 321 -11.02 13.07 -4.88
C LEU A 321 -10.11 11.88 -4.58
N GLN A 322 -10.26 11.29 -3.40
CA GLN A 322 -9.67 10.00 -3.07
C GLN A 322 -10.61 8.84 -3.48
N PRO A 323 -10.11 7.64 -3.81
CA PRO A 323 -10.95 6.48 -4.08
C PRO A 323 -11.92 6.20 -2.92
N GLY A 324 -13.22 6.07 -3.21
CA GLY A 324 -14.25 5.85 -2.19
C GLY A 324 -14.72 7.10 -1.43
N GLU A 325 -14.15 8.27 -1.71
CA GLU A 325 -14.52 9.54 -1.07
C GLU A 325 -15.73 10.19 -1.75
N VAL A 326 -16.91 9.60 -1.53
CA VAL A 326 -18.21 10.15 -1.96
C VAL A 326 -19.12 10.46 -0.78
N THR A 327 -18.88 9.82 0.36
CA THR A 327 -19.67 9.99 1.58
C THR A 327 -19.21 11.22 2.35
N PRO A 328 -20.13 12.08 2.82
CA PRO A 328 -19.81 13.24 3.63
C PRO A 328 -19.14 12.85 4.95
N PRO A 329 -18.22 13.68 5.50
CA PRO A 329 -17.75 13.54 6.87
C PRO A 329 -18.91 13.59 7.87
N ILE A 330 -18.75 12.92 9.02
CA ILE A 330 -19.74 12.93 10.11
C ILE A 330 -19.96 14.36 10.64
N ASP A 331 -18.89 15.17 10.68
CA ASP A 331 -18.90 16.53 11.22
C ASP A 331 -19.06 17.57 10.10
N THR A 332 -20.20 17.59 9.43
CA THR A 332 -20.53 18.63 8.43
C THR A 332 -21.34 19.75 9.06
N VAL A 333 -20.99 20.99 8.72
CA VAL A 333 -21.64 22.21 9.24
C VAL A 333 -22.41 22.91 8.13
N GLY A 334 -23.36 23.78 8.51
CA GLY A 334 -24.13 24.56 7.53
C GLY A 334 -25.09 23.72 6.69
N THR A 335 -25.64 22.64 7.25
CA THR A 335 -26.54 21.69 6.59
C THR A 335 -28.03 22.01 6.78
N ASP A 336 -28.38 22.83 7.77
CA ASP A 336 -29.78 23.08 8.21
C ASP A 336 -30.74 23.50 7.09
N GLY A 337 -30.27 24.26 6.09
CA GLY A 337 -31.10 24.70 4.96
C GLY A 337 -31.04 23.81 3.72
N CYS A 338 -30.14 22.81 3.71
CA CYS A 338 -29.84 21.94 2.57
C CYS A 338 -29.51 20.52 3.05
N PRO A 339 -30.51 19.65 3.32
CA PRO A 339 -30.35 18.40 4.09
C PRO A 339 -29.78 17.19 3.31
N GLY A 340 -29.17 17.40 2.14
CA GLY A 340 -28.61 16.33 1.30
C GLY A 340 -29.61 15.71 0.31
N PRO A 341 -29.24 14.63 -0.40
CA PRO A 341 -27.99 13.88 -0.31
C PRO A 341 -26.76 14.71 -0.73
N TYR A 342 -25.57 14.37 -0.21
CA TYR A 342 -24.36 15.18 -0.37
C TYR A 342 -23.28 14.57 -1.25
N ARG A 343 -22.44 15.44 -1.82
CA ARG A 343 -21.23 15.11 -2.58
C ARG A 343 -20.05 15.97 -2.13
N VAL A 344 -18.95 15.33 -1.76
CA VAL A 344 -17.71 16.00 -1.37
C VAL A 344 -17.07 16.71 -2.57
N VAL A 345 -16.59 17.94 -2.35
CA VAL A 345 -15.79 18.71 -3.31
C VAL A 345 -14.40 19.00 -2.71
N ARG A 346 -13.36 18.36 -3.25
CA ARG A 346 -11.94 18.59 -2.89
C ARG A 346 -11.27 19.64 -3.77
N GLY A 347 -11.74 19.77 -4.99
CA GLY A 347 -11.27 20.75 -5.96
C GLY A 347 -12.34 20.98 -7.01
N ILE A 348 -12.47 22.22 -7.46
CA ILE A 348 -13.42 22.61 -8.48
C ILE A 348 -12.84 23.73 -9.34
N MET A 349 -13.07 23.67 -10.65
CA MET A 349 -12.71 24.77 -11.55
C MET A 349 -13.69 24.89 -12.71
N PRO A 350 -13.73 26.06 -13.40
CA PRO A 350 -14.53 26.21 -14.61
C PRO A 350 -14.08 25.24 -15.70
N ARG A 351 -15.03 24.62 -16.39
CA ARG A 351 -14.74 23.62 -17.42
C ARG A 351 -13.86 24.17 -18.55
N ASP A 352 -14.11 25.40 -18.98
CA ASP A 352 -13.35 26.07 -20.05
C ASP A 352 -11.89 26.37 -19.64
N VAL A 353 -11.62 26.57 -18.35
CA VAL A 353 -10.26 26.77 -17.84
C VAL A 353 -9.53 25.42 -17.84
N TRP A 354 -10.19 24.37 -17.36
CA TRP A 354 -9.66 23.01 -17.37
C TRP A 354 -9.34 22.52 -18.79
N ASP A 355 -10.30 22.65 -19.72
CA ASP A 355 -10.12 22.24 -21.12
C ASP A 355 -8.93 22.98 -21.76
N ARG A 356 -8.79 24.29 -21.53
CA ARG A 356 -7.66 25.08 -22.02
C ARG A 356 -6.33 24.66 -21.40
N GLN A 357 -6.30 24.35 -20.10
CA GLN A 357 -5.07 23.89 -19.43
C GLN A 357 -4.61 22.55 -20.01
N ARG A 358 -5.54 21.62 -20.24
CA ARG A 358 -5.24 20.33 -20.87
C ARG A 358 -4.78 20.47 -22.30
N GLU A 359 -5.46 21.30 -23.09
CA GLU A 359 -5.04 21.61 -24.47
C GLU A 359 -3.62 22.20 -24.50
N GLN A 360 -3.32 23.17 -23.63
CA GLN A 360 -1.98 23.78 -23.59
C GLN A 360 -0.90 22.79 -23.18
N ALA A 361 -1.18 21.92 -22.20
CA ALA A 361 -0.25 20.85 -21.80
C ALA A 361 0.00 19.87 -22.95
N ALA A 362 -1.07 19.39 -23.59
CA ALA A 362 -1.02 18.46 -24.72
C ALA A 362 -0.25 19.04 -25.93
N LEU A 363 -0.36 20.35 -26.17
CA LEU A 363 0.35 21.04 -27.25
C LEU A 363 1.82 21.31 -26.91
N ALA A 364 2.17 21.52 -25.65
CA ALA A 364 3.55 21.82 -25.25
C ALA A 364 4.49 20.64 -25.54
N ASP A 365 4.09 19.43 -25.18
CA ASP A 365 4.90 18.22 -25.42
C ASP A 365 4.98 17.89 -26.92
N ARG A 366 3.84 17.91 -27.62
CA ARG A 366 3.81 17.72 -29.09
C ARG A 366 4.62 18.77 -29.85
N THR A 367 4.68 20.02 -29.38
CA THR A 367 5.49 21.07 -30.03
C THR A 367 6.98 20.72 -29.95
N ARG A 368 7.43 20.10 -28.84
CA ARG A 368 8.82 19.65 -28.66
C ARG A 368 9.14 18.51 -29.62
N GLU A 369 8.22 17.56 -29.78
CA GLU A 369 8.39 16.38 -30.64
C GLU A 369 8.32 16.72 -32.13
N LEU A 370 7.32 17.51 -32.54
CA LEU A 370 7.05 17.84 -33.94
C LEU A 370 7.81 19.08 -34.44
N GLY A 371 8.51 19.77 -33.54
CA GLY A 371 9.33 20.95 -33.85
C GLY A 371 8.56 22.20 -34.30
N SER A 372 7.22 22.20 -34.22
CA SER A 372 6.37 23.31 -34.62
C SER A 372 5.02 23.31 -33.90
N ARG A 373 4.63 24.48 -33.38
CA ARG A 373 3.32 24.69 -32.76
C ARG A 373 2.15 24.42 -33.71
N ALA A 374 2.28 24.83 -34.98
CA ALA A 374 1.23 24.62 -35.97
C ALA A 374 1.07 23.13 -36.34
N ALA A 375 2.15 22.36 -36.32
CA ALA A 375 2.09 20.91 -36.50
C ALA A 375 1.43 20.25 -35.28
N ALA A 376 1.79 20.67 -34.06
CA ALA A 376 1.16 20.20 -32.82
C ALA A 376 -0.35 20.50 -32.76
N GLU A 377 -0.79 21.68 -33.19
CA GLU A 377 -2.21 22.04 -33.23
C GLU A 377 -3.01 21.21 -34.23
N ALA A 378 -2.46 20.95 -35.42
CA ALA A 378 -3.09 20.11 -36.43
C ALA A 378 -3.18 18.63 -35.98
N ASP A 379 -2.12 18.12 -35.36
CA ASP A 379 -2.05 16.77 -34.80
C ASP A 379 -3.04 16.59 -33.64
N TYR A 380 -3.04 17.52 -32.67
CA TYR A 380 -4.00 17.52 -31.56
C TYR A 380 -5.46 17.60 -32.04
N ALA A 381 -5.76 18.44 -33.03
CA ALA A 381 -7.12 18.51 -33.59
C ALA A 381 -7.56 17.19 -34.25
N ALA A 382 -6.64 16.49 -34.92
CA ALA A 382 -6.91 15.18 -35.49
C ALA A 382 -7.13 14.10 -34.42
N ASP A 383 -6.35 14.14 -33.33
CA ASP A 383 -6.54 13.28 -32.15
C ASP A 383 -7.88 13.53 -31.48
N MET A 384 -8.27 14.79 -31.25
CA MET A 384 -9.56 15.11 -30.62
C MET A 384 -10.76 14.70 -31.47
N ALA A 385 -10.66 14.83 -32.81
CA ALA A 385 -11.68 14.32 -33.72
C ALA A 385 -11.80 12.80 -33.63
N ARG A 386 -10.65 12.09 -33.60
CA ARG A 386 -10.60 10.64 -33.44
C ARG A 386 -11.12 10.17 -32.08
N PHE A 387 -10.78 10.88 -31.00
CA PHE A 387 -11.28 10.61 -29.66
C PHE A 387 -12.81 10.71 -29.60
N ALA A 388 -13.41 11.71 -30.25
CA ALA A 388 -14.85 11.84 -30.36
C ALA A 388 -15.48 10.65 -31.11
N ASP A 389 -14.86 10.20 -32.21
CA ASP A 389 -15.29 9.01 -32.95
C ASP A 389 -15.18 7.73 -32.09
N LEU A 390 -14.08 7.57 -31.34
CA LEU A 390 -13.88 6.43 -30.42
C LEU A 390 -14.91 6.42 -29.29
N ARG A 391 -15.24 7.57 -28.69
CA ARG A 391 -16.30 7.67 -27.66
C ARG A 391 -17.67 7.30 -28.23
N SER A 392 -18.03 7.84 -29.39
CA SER A 392 -19.30 7.53 -30.07
C SER A 392 -19.42 6.06 -30.45
N TRP A 393 -18.30 5.45 -30.88
CA TRP A 393 -18.22 4.03 -31.13
C TRP A 393 -18.36 3.21 -29.85
N ARG A 394 -17.61 3.53 -28.79
CA ARG A 394 -17.72 2.89 -27.47
C ARG A 394 -19.17 2.87 -26.99
N ASP A 395 -19.81 4.04 -26.90
CA ASP A 395 -21.13 4.17 -26.28
C ASP A 395 -22.17 3.31 -27.02
N ARG A 396 -22.09 3.28 -28.35
CA ARG A 396 -22.95 2.46 -29.20
C ARG A 396 -22.69 0.97 -29.03
N VAL A 397 -21.42 0.55 -29.12
CA VAL A 397 -21.08 -0.87 -29.11
C VAL A 397 -21.22 -1.47 -27.71
N MET A 398 -20.93 -0.73 -26.64
CA MET A 398 -21.22 -1.15 -25.27
C MET A 398 -22.73 -1.40 -25.05
N ALA A 399 -23.59 -0.55 -25.63
CA ALA A 399 -25.04 -0.73 -25.56
C ALA A 399 -25.55 -1.92 -26.41
N GLU A 400 -24.99 -2.13 -27.60
CA GLU A 400 -25.44 -3.18 -28.52
C GLU A 400 -24.84 -4.56 -28.23
N ARG A 401 -23.61 -4.60 -27.72
CA ARG A 401 -22.77 -5.81 -27.61
C ARG A 401 -22.19 -6.04 -26.21
N GLY A 402 -22.86 -5.56 -25.16
CA GLY A 402 -22.50 -5.88 -23.78
C GLY A 402 -22.53 -7.38 -23.45
N ASP A 403 -23.08 -8.23 -24.32
CA ASP A 403 -23.04 -9.69 -24.21
C ASP A 403 -21.63 -10.26 -24.37
N ILE A 404 -20.79 -9.61 -25.19
CA ILE A 404 -19.46 -10.07 -25.56
C ILE A 404 -18.35 -9.04 -25.28
N ILE A 405 -18.68 -7.79 -24.99
CA ILE A 405 -17.72 -6.75 -24.61
C ILE A 405 -17.88 -6.45 -23.12
N ALA A 406 -16.80 -6.57 -22.36
CA ALA A 406 -16.76 -6.28 -20.94
C ALA A 406 -16.62 -4.77 -20.67
N GLN A 407 -15.70 -4.12 -21.38
CA GLN A 407 -15.45 -2.69 -21.26
C GLN A 407 -14.62 -2.17 -22.44
N ILE A 408 -14.77 -0.89 -22.76
CA ILE A 408 -13.88 -0.18 -23.71
C ILE A 408 -13.36 1.07 -23.01
N TYR A 409 -12.05 1.08 -22.77
CA TYR A 409 -11.35 2.25 -22.26
C TYR A 409 -10.87 3.09 -23.44
N VAL A 410 -11.17 4.39 -23.42
CA VAL A 410 -10.73 5.34 -24.44
C VAL A 410 -9.74 6.29 -23.79
N ASP A 411 -8.50 6.28 -24.27
CA ASP A 411 -7.46 7.21 -23.85
C ASP A 411 -7.59 8.51 -24.66
N GLU A 412 -7.85 9.62 -23.97
CA GLU A 412 -7.95 10.94 -24.60
C GLU A 412 -6.59 11.51 -25.02
N GLY A 413 -5.53 11.24 -24.27
CA GLY A 413 -4.19 11.77 -24.54
C GLY A 413 -3.59 11.18 -25.81
N GLN A 414 -3.87 9.91 -26.09
CA GLN A 414 -3.40 9.19 -27.27
C GLN A 414 -4.47 9.07 -28.37
N ALA A 415 -5.73 9.37 -28.05
CA ALA A 415 -6.90 9.09 -28.89
C ALA A 415 -6.87 7.65 -29.41
N THR A 416 -6.65 6.71 -28.49
CA THR A 416 -6.66 5.26 -28.70
C THR A 416 -7.74 4.63 -27.82
N ALA A 417 -8.09 3.38 -28.10
CA ALA A 417 -8.96 2.61 -27.23
C ALA A 417 -8.40 1.22 -26.96
N HIS A 418 -8.71 0.69 -25.78
CA HIS A 418 -8.46 -0.67 -25.38
C HIS A 418 -9.78 -1.38 -25.09
N VAL A 419 -10.03 -2.50 -25.76
CA VAL A 419 -11.28 -3.26 -25.68
C VAL A 419 -11.06 -4.55 -24.91
N PHE A 420 -11.82 -4.75 -23.83
CA PHE A 420 -11.96 -6.03 -23.17
C PHE A 420 -13.14 -6.78 -23.79
N HIS A 421 -12.87 -7.81 -24.58
CA HIS A 421 -13.90 -8.58 -25.29
C HIS A 421 -13.74 -10.09 -25.08
N THR A 422 -14.81 -10.85 -25.21
CA THR A 422 -14.76 -12.32 -25.19
C THR A 422 -14.16 -12.87 -26.49
N ASP A 423 -13.75 -14.14 -26.47
CA ASP A 423 -13.23 -14.87 -27.63
C ASP A 423 -14.31 -15.16 -28.71
N ALA A 424 -15.58 -14.89 -28.41
CA ALA A 424 -16.70 -15.03 -29.32
C ALA A 424 -16.65 -14.09 -30.54
N VAL A 425 -15.79 -13.06 -30.51
CA VAL A 425 -15.60 -12.12 -31.62
C VAL A 425 -14.14 -11.68 -31.74
N SER A 426 -13.69 -11.38 -32.96
CA SER A 426 -12.39 -10.75 -33.15
C SER A 426 -12.47 -9.23 -33.00
N LEU A 427 -11.37 -8.61 -32.56
CA LEU A 427 -11.25 -7.16 -32.45
C LEU A 427 -11.53 -6.45 -33.79
N ASP A 428 -11.05 -7.03 -34.91
CA ASP A 428 -11.28 -6.49 -36.26
C ASP A 428 -12.76 -6.44 -36.66
N ALA A 429 -13.57 -7.35 -36.12
CA ALA A 429 -15.01 -7.38 -36.37
C ALA A 429 -15.77 -6.38 -35.48
N LEU A 430 -15.18 -5.93 -34.37
CA LEU A 430 -15.74 -4.94 -33.45
C LEU A 430 -15.43 -3.49 -33.86
N ALA A 431 -14.19 -3.22 -34.25
CA ALA A 431 -13.73 -1.87 -34.55
C ALA A 431 -14.00 -1.50 -36.03
N PRO A 432 -14.63 -0.34 -36.30
CA PRO A 432 -14.75 0.21 -37.66
C PRO A 432 -13.40 0.33 -38.35
N THR A 433 -13.34 0.07 -39.65
CA THR A 433 -12.07 0.07 -40.42
C THR A 433 -11.23 1.32 -40.21
N ALA A 434 -11.85 2.50 -40.06
CA ALA A 434 -11.15 3.76 -39.83
C ALA A 434 -10.50 3.86 -38.44
N LEU A 435 -11.01 3.13 -37.45
CA LEU A 435 -10.55 3.18 -36.05
C LEU A 435 -9.58 2.04 -35.71
N ARG A 436 -9.57 0.94 -36.48
CA ARG A 436 -8.72 -0.25 -36.21
C ARG A 436 -7.26 0.06 -35.86
N PRO A 437 -6.56 1.00 -36.53
CA PRO A 437 -5.17 1.30 -36.18
C PRO A 437 -4.97 1.87 -34.76
N PHE A 438 -6.04 2.31 -34.12
CA PHE A 438 -6.04 2.99 -32.82
C PHE A 438 -6.76 2.19 -31.73
N VAL A 439 -7.17 0.97 -32.06
CA VAL A 439 -7.88 0.09 -31.13
C VAL A 439 -7.00 -1.13 -30.85
N THR A 440 -6.73 -1.34 -29.58
CA THR A 440 -6.12 -2.57 -29.05
C THR A 440 -7.18 -3.37 -28.30
N GLY A 441 -6.92 -4.64 -28.02
CA GLY A 441 -7.88 -5.45 -27.30
C GLY A 441 -7.25 -6.61 -26.55
N GLN A 442 -7.95 -7.04 -25.51
CA GLN A 442 -7.62 -8.16 -24.67
C GLN A 442 -8.84 -9.07 -24.57
N VAL A 443 -8.59 -10.38 -24.67
CA VAL A 443 -9.62 -11.39 -24.49
C VAL A 443 -9.91 -11.56 -22.99
N VAL A 444 -11.18 -11.50 -22.61
CA VAL A 444 -11.65 -11.66 -21.22
C VAL A 444 -12.78 -12.68 -21.11
N PRO A 445 -13.05 -13.25 -19.91
CA PRO A 445 -13.97 -14.38 -19.78
C PRO A 445 -15.44 -14.04 -20.04
N HIS A 446 -15.88 -12.80 -19.74
CA HIS A 446 -17.29 -12.44 -19.72
C HIS A 446 -17.54 -11.03 -20.26
N GLY A 447 -18.68 -10.81 -20.93
CA GLY A 447 -19.16 -9.48 -21.31
C GLY A 447 -19.82 -8.69 -20.17
N ALA A 448 -20.01 -7.40 -20.38
CA ALA A 448 -20.53 -6.42 -19.42
C ALA A 448 -21.92 -6.79 -18.87
N ASN A 449 -22.76 -7.40 -19.70
CA ASN A 449 -24.12 -7.79 -19.32
C ASN A 449 -24.11 -8.84 -18.20
N ALA A 450 -23.24 -9.85 -18.29
CA ALA A 450 -23.14 -10.90 -17.28
C ALA A 450 -22.58 -10.34 -15.95
N LEU A 451 -21.56 -9.50 -16.03
CA LEU A 451 -20.94 -8.86 -14.87
C LEU A 451 -21.90 -7.88 -14.18
N SER A 452 -22.61 -7.05 -14.96
CA SER A 452 -23.58 -6.10 -14.43
C SER A 452 -24.79 -6.80 -13.81
N ALA A 453 -25.29 -7.87 -14.44
CA ALA A 453 -26.37 -8.67 -13.86
C ALA A 453 -25.96 -9.30 -12.52
N ALA A 454 -24.75 -9.85 -12.42
CA ALA A 454 -24.24 -10.40 -11.16
C ALA A 454 -24.04 -9.32 -10.09
N ARG A 455 -23.57 -8.12 -10.46
CA ARG A 455 -23.44 -6.96 -9.57
C ARG A 455 -24.80 -6.51 -9.05
N ASP A 456 -25.78 -6.34 -9.92
CA ASP A 456 -27.10 -5.85 -9.56
C ASP A 456 -27.85 -6.87 -8.70
N ASP A 457 -27.71 -8.15 -9.01
CA ASP A 457 -28.29 -9.22 -8.21
C ASP A 457 -27.75 -9.21 -6.77
N ILE A 458 -26.43 -9.24 -6.59
CA ILE A 458 -25.84 -9.25 -5.24
C ILE A 458 -26.10 -7.94 -4.49
N ALA A 459 -26.10 -6.79 -5.17
CA ALA A 459 -26.46 -5.50 -4.58
C ALA A 459 -27.90 -5.49 -4.04
N ASN A 460 -28.85 -6.01 -4.81
CA ASN A 460 -30.26 -6.11 -4.40
C ASN A 460 -30.43 -7.05 -3.20
N GLN A 461 -29.74 -8.20 -3.21
CA GLN A 461 -29.79 -9.14 -2.09
C GLN A 461 -29.24 -8.52 -0.80
N LEU A 462 -28.09 -7.82 -0.86
CA LEU A 462 -27.48 -7.13 0.28
C LEU A 462 -28.39 -6.03 0.84
N ALA A 463 -28.98 -5.21 -0.03
CA ALA A 463 -29.94 -4.18 0.36
C ALA A 463 -31.18 -4.76 1.05
N ALA A 464 -31.70 -5.91 0.56
CA ALA A 464 -32.87 -6.57 1.14
C ALA A 464 -32.63 -7.10 2.57
N ILE A 465 -31.38 -7.44 2.92
CA ILE A 465 -31.00 -7.90 4.25
C ILE A 465 -30.38 -6.81 5.13
N GLY A 466 -30.27 -5.57 4.62
CA GLY A 466 -29.72 -4.43 5.35
C GLY A 466 -28.22 -4.53 5.62
N LEU A 467 -27.45 -5.12 4.71
CA LEU A 467 -25.99 -5.18 4.80
C LEU A 467 -25.33 -4.23 3.80
N GLU A 468 -24.41 -3.42 4.28
CA GLU A 468 -23.58 -2.52 3.48
C GLU A 468 -22.35 -3.27 2.93
N ALA A 469 -22.04 -3.04 1.65
CA ALA A 469 -20.83 -3.55 1.01
C ALA A 469 -20.39 -2.66 -0.15
N GLN A 470 -19.09 -2.53 -0.36
CA GLN A 470 -18.56 -2.02 -1.61
C GLN A 470 -18.57 -3.13 -2.67
N ILE A 471 -19.09 -2.82 -3.86
CA ILE A 471 -19.21 -3.77 -4.96
C ILE A 471 -18.47 -3.20 -6.17
N THR A 472 -17.54 -3.98 -6.72
CA THR A 472 -16.72 -3.57 -7.87
C THR A 472 -16.80 -4.62 -8.97
N ILE A 473 -16.73 -4.20 -10.23
CA ILE A 473 -16.55 -5.11 -11.36
C ILE A 473 -15.06 -5.11 -11.72
N ASN A 474 -14.50 -6.29 -11.99
CA ASN A 474 -13.19 -6.44 -12.60
C ASN A 474 -13.39 -7.06 -13.99
N GLU A 475 -13.23 -6.26 -15.03
CA GLU A 475 -13.51 -6.69 -16.42
C GLU A 475 -12.42 -7.57 -16.99
N ILE A 476 -11.19 -7.41 -16.51
CA ILE A 476 -10.02 -8.19 -16.95
C ILE A 476 -10.19 -9.64 -16.53
N GLU A 477 -10.49 -9.85 -15.25
CA GLU A 477 -10.61 -11.19 -14.65
C GLU A 477 -12.05 -11.72 -14.72
N GLY A 478 -13.01 -10.88 -15.08
CA GLY A 478 -14.39 -11.27 -15.33
C GLY A 478 -15.17 -11.65 -14.07
N TYR A 479 -15.03 -10.90 -12.97
CA TYR A 479 -15.82 -11.15 -11.76
C TYR A 479 -16.35 -9.87 -11.12
N VAL A 480 -17.26 -10.04 -10.16
CA VAL A 480 -17.81 -9.01 -9.29
C VAL A 480 -17.24 -9.18 -7.89
N GLY A 481 -16.43 -8.24 -7.45
CA GLY A 481 -15.88 -8.20 -6.09
C GLY A 481 -16.88 -7.60 -5.11
N VAL A 482 -17.08 -8.25 -3.97
CA VAL A 482 -17.94 -7.78 -2.87
C VAL A 482 -17.11 -7.67 -1.61
N ARG A 483 -17.05 -6.45 -1.09
CA ARG A 483 -16.36 -6.09 0.17
C ARG A 483 -17.41 -5.68 1.21
N PRO A 484 -17.88 -6.61 2.05
CA PRO A 484 -18.83 -6.32 3.13
C PRO A 484 -18.15 -5.57 4.28
N GLU A 485 -18.89 -4.67 4.92
CA GLU A 485 -18.42 -4.04 6.17
C GLU A 485 -18.42 -5.03 7.34
N ASN A 486 -19.33 -6.02 7.32
CA ASN A 486 -19.46 -7.04 8.35
C ASN A 486 -19.54 -8.45 7.74
N VAL A 487 -18.38 -9.10 7.62
CA VAL A 487 -18.26 -10.46 7.04
C VAL A 487 -19.04 -11.51 7.84
N ARG A 488 -19.14 -11.35 9.17
CA ARG A 488 -19.88 -12.28 10.03
C ARG A 488 -21.38 -12.23 9.74
N ALA A 489 -21.96 -11.03 9.70
CA ALA A 489 -23.37 -10.86 9.40
C ALA A 489 -23.70 -11.38 7.99
N LEU A 490 -22.78 -11.23 7.03
CA LEU A 490 -22.91 -11.79 5.69
C LEU A 490 -22.92 -13.33 5.72
N SER A 491 -22.01 -13.96 6.46
CA SER A 491 -21.98 -15.42 6.63
C SER A 491 -23.26 -15.94 7.27
N GLU A 492 -23.74 -15.30 8.34
CA GLU A 492 -24.99 -15.67 9.00
C GLU A 492 -26.21 -15.56 8.06
N ALA A 493 -26.23 -14.53 7.20
CA ALA A 493 -27.25 -14.40 6.17
C ALA A 493 -27.16 -15.52 5.13
N ALA A 494 -25.95 -15.89 4.70
CA ALA A 494 -25.73 -16.95 3.71
C ALA A 494 -26.12 -18.34 4.25
N VAL A 495 -25.69 -18.67 5.48
CA VAL A 495 -26.09 -19.90 6.16
C VAL A 495 -27.60 -19.99 6.37
N ALA A 496 -28.25 -18.85 6.62
CA ALA A 496 -29.70 -18.77 6.73
C ALA A 496 -30.44 -18.82 5.36
N GLY A 497 -29.71 -18.90 4.23
CA GLY A 497 -30.30 -18.88 2.89
C GLY A 497 -30.95 -17.55 2.52
N ARG A 498 -30.56 -16.44 3.17
CA ARG A 498 -31.08 -15.09 2.88
C ARG A 498 -30.27 -14.36 1.80
N ILE A 499 -29.11 -14.90 1.45
CA ILE A 499 -28.27 -14.43 0.36
C ILE A 499 -27.68 -15.65 -0.36
N GLU A 500 -27.66 -15.59 -1.68
CA GLU A 500 -27.04 -16.54 -2.58
C GLU A 500 -25.99 -15.80 -3.41
N PHE A 501 -24.80 -16.38 -3.54
CA PHE A 501 -23.71 -15.74 -4.28
C PHE A 501 -23.75 -16.15 -5.76
N PRO A 502 -23.96 -15.22 -6.69
CA PRO A 502 -23.85 -15.50 -8.12
C PRO A 502 -22.49 -16.12 -8.47
N ALA A 503 -22.45 -16.93 -9.53
CA ALA A 503 -21.23 -17.63 -9.95
C ALA A 503 -20.04 -16.69 -10.25
N LEU A 504 -20.33 -15.45 -10.66
CA LEU A 504 -19.32 -14.41 -10.94
C LEU A 504 -18.97 -13.56 -9.71
N VAL A 505 -19.63 -13.75 -8.57
CA VAL A 505 -19.35 -12.97 -7.36
C VAL A 505 -18.22 -13.61 -6.56
N ARG A 506 -17.31 -12.76 -6.07
CA ARG A 506 -16.18 -13.10 -5.22
C ARG A 506 -16.14 -12.15 -4.04
N LEU A 507 -15.72 -12.64 -2.88
CA LEU A 507 -15.47 -11.78 -1.74
C LEU A 507 -14.10 -11.11 -1.88
N THR A 508 -14.08 -9.79 -1.82
CA THR A 508 -12.86 -8.99 -1.77
C THR A 508 -12.66 -8.50 -0.34
N MET A 509 -11.82 -9.20 0.40
CA MET A 509 -11.55 -8.88 1.80
C MET A 509 -10.47 -7.81 1.85
N GLU A 510 -10.70 -6.73 2.61
CA GLU A 510 -9.58 -5.87 2.98
C GLU A 510 -8.57 -6.68 3.78
N ASN A 511 -7.31 -6.26 3.72
CA ASN A 511 -6.37 -6.55 4.80
C ASN A 511 -6.87 -5.81 6.05
N GLN A 512 -7.96 -6.28 6.66
CA GLN A 512 -8.46 -5.85 7.96
C GLN A 512 -7.47 -6.35 9.00
N SER A 513 -6.27 -5.77 8.96
CA SER A 513 -5.12 -6.12 9.78
C SER A 513 -5.06 -7.62 10.07
N ALA A 514 -4.85 -8.45 9.05
CA ALA A 514 -4.25 -9.77 9.28
C ALA A 514 -2.77 -9.60 9.63
N VAL A 515 -2.52 -8.72 10.59
CA VAL A 515 -1.32 -8.72 11.37
C VAL A 515 -1.78 -9.16 12.74
N TYR A 516 -1.22 -10.29 13.14
CA TYR A 516 -0.96 -10.73 14.49
C TYR A 516 -1.33 -9.77 15.62
N ARG A 517 -1.88 -10.37 16.69
CA ARG A 517 -2.29 -9.73 17.96
C ARG A 517 -1.65 -8.36 18.25
N GLN A 518 -2.46 -7.29 18.18
CA GLN A 518 -2.03 -5.91 18.49
C GLN A 518 -1.77 -5.68 19.99
N ASP A 519 -2.20 -6.62 20.84
CA ASP A 519 -1.96 -6.63 22.29
C ASP A 519 -0.59 -7.19 22.67
N ILE A 520 0.20 -7.73 21.74
CA ILE A 520 1.57 -8.13 22.04
C ILE A 520 2.48 -6.91 21.88
N ALA A 521 3.18 -6.57 22.96
CA ALA A 521 4.13 -5.45 22.96
C ALA A 521 5.17 -5.64 21.85
N ILE A 522 5.30 -4.64 20.98
CA ILE A 522 6.34 -4.59 19.95
C ILE A 522 7.69 -4.74 20.64
N ARG A 523 8.52 -5.68 20.16
CA ARG A 523 9.87 -5.90 20.71
C ARG A 523 10.65 -4.59 20.74
N SER A 524 11.37 -4.36 21.83
CA SER A 524 12.20 -3.17 22.01
C SER A 524 13.32 -3.04 20.98
N ASP A 525 13.75 -4.18 20.44
CA ASP A 525 14.71 -4.37 19.37
C ASP A 525 14.03 -5.04 18.15
N PRO A 526 13.74 -4.27 17.09
CA PRO A 526 13.14 -4.80 15.86
C PRO A 526 14.04 -5.76 15.08
N GLU A 527 15.37 -5.67 15.21
CA GLU A 527 16.32 -6.49 14.44
C GLU A 527 16.45 -7.90 15.03
N ALA A 528 16.14 -8.06 16.32
CA ALA A 528 16.22 -9.35 17.00
C ALA A 528 15.29 -10.43 16.44
N ILE A 529 14.36 -10.08 15.53
CA ILE A 529 13.59 -11.06 14.77
C ILE A 529 14.48 -11.93 13.86
N TRP A 530 15.61 -11.40 13.40
CA TRP A 530 16.51 -12.06 12.45
C TRP A 530 17.52 -12.98 13.11
N TYR A 531 17.86 -12.78 14.39
CA TYR A 531 18.94 -13.49 15.06
C TYR A 531 18.83 -15.03 15.01
N PRO A 532 17.65 -15.66 15.19
CA PRO A 532 17.55 -17.11 15.07
C PRO A 532 17.83 -17.62 13.66
N LEU A 533 17.55 -16.81 12.63
CA LEU A 533 17.80 -17.15 11.23
C LEU A 533 19.28 -17.01 10.89
N GLU A 534 19.93 -15.95 11.37
CA GLU A 534 21.38 -15.73 11.18
C GLU A 534 22.23 -16.77 11.91
N ALA A 535 21.72 -17.34 13.00
CA ALA A 535 22.34 -18.46 13.71
C ALA A 535 22.21 -19.81 12.97
N HIS A 536 21.48 -19.88 11.85
CA HIS A 536 21.36 -21.10 11.06
C HIS A 536 22.72 -21.50 10.46
N PRO A 537 23.12 -22.79 10.52
CA PRO A 537 24.46 -23.23 10.09
C PRO A 537 24.78 -22.89 8.63
N ASP A 538 23.77 -22.94 7.76
CA ASP A 538 23.94 -22.67 6.33
C ASP A 538 23.83 -21.18 5.97
N PHE A 539 23.52 -20.29 6.93
CA PHE A 539 23.18 -18.89 6.63
C PHE A 539 24.25 -18.19 5.77
N SER A 540 25.51 -18.29 6.19
CA SER A 540 26.64 -17.70 5.47
C SER A 540 26.85 -18.28 4.07
N ALA A 541 26.60 -19.58 3.89
CA ALA A 541 26.78 -20.24 2.61
C ALA A 541 25.65 -19.92 1.63
N ILE A 542 24.40 -19.92 2.11
CA ILE A 542 23.23 -19.48 1.34
C ILE A 542 23.42 -18.04 0.91
N ARG A 543 23.87 -17.16 1.81
CA ARG A 543 24.16 -15.76 1.46
C ARG A 543 25.19 -15.61 0.36
N ALA A 544 26.32 -16.32 0.47
CA ALA A 544 27.36 -16.28 -0.56
C ALA A 544 26.83 -16.76 -1.93
N LEU A 545 25.89 -17.70 -1.92
CA LEU A 545 25.21 -18.17 -3.12
C LEU A 545 24.25 -17.11 -3.70
N VAL A 546 23.46 -16.45 -2.84
CA VAL A 546 22.55 -15.35 -3.22
C VAL A 546 23.32 -14.20 -3.85
N GLU A 547 24.42 -13.75 -3.24
CA GLU A 547 25.26 -12.65 -3.75
C GLU A 547 25.82 -12.91 -5.16
N GLN A 548 25.98 -14.19 -5.51
CA GLN A 548 26.49 -14.58 -6.81
C GLN A 548 25.39 -14.80 -7.86
N THR A 549 24.12 -14.87 -7.45
CA THR A 549 22.99 -15.21 -8.31
C THR A 549 22.37 -13.93 -8.90
N PRO A 550 22.47 -13.69 -10.22
CA PRO A 550 21.76 -12.58 -10.84
C PRO A 550 20.25 -12.82 -10.81
N ILE A 551 19.49 -11.80 -10.41
CA ILE A 551 18.03 -11.80 -10.37
C ILE A 551 17.48 -10.70 -11.28
N MET A 552 16.27 -10.87 -11.80
CA MET A 552 15.66 -9.89 -12.70
C MET A 552 15.15 -8.69 -11.91
N ARG A 553 15.65 -7.50 -12.23
CA ARG A 553 15.23 -6.22 -11.62
C ARG A 553 14.73 -5.25 -12.68
N LEU A 554 13.75 -4.43 -12.29
CA LEU A 554 13.25 -3.35 -13.12
C LEU A 554 14.21 -2.16 -13.04
N GLU A 555 14.74 -1.75 -14.19
CA GLU A 555 15.55 -0.54 -14.35
C GLU A 555 14.68 0.56 -14.96
N PRO A 556 14.64 1.76 -14.35
CA PRO A 556 13.89 2.89 -14.89
C PRO A 556 14.46 3.31 -16.25
N PRO A 557 13.66 4.01 -17.07
CA PRO A 557 14.12 4.50 -18.37
C PRO A 557 15.35 5.40 -18.23
N ARG A 558 16.33 5.24 -19.12
CA ARG A 558 17.48 6.15 -19.19
C ARG A 558 17.07 7.51 -19.75
N PRO A 559 17.86 8.58 -19.59
CA PRO A 559 17.59 9.86 -20.24
C PRO A 559 17.37 9.68 -21.75
N GLY A 560 16.16 10.00 -22.22
CA GLY A 560 15.74 9.82 -23.61
C GLY A 560 14.94 8.53 -23.91
N GLU A 561 14.74 7.65 -22.93
CA GLU A 561 13.84 6.50 -23.00
C GLU A 561 12.55 6.79 -22.21
N THR A 562 11.44 6.15 -22.57
CA THR A 562 10.14 6.27 -21.86
C THR A 562 9.76 5.01 -21.09
N ASP A 563 10.37 3.88 -21.42
CA ASP A 563 9.95 2.56 -20.93
C ASP A 563 10.99 1.98 -19.97
N SER A 564 10.51 1.39 -18.87
CA SER A 564 11.37 0.62 -17.96
C SER A 564 11.76 -0.71 -18.60
N ARG A 565 12.91 -1.26 -18.21
CA ARG A 565 13.41 -2.53 -18.74
C ARG A 565 13.81 -3.49 -17.63
N TRP A 566 13.67 -4.79 -17.91
CA TRP A 566 14.11 -5.83 -16.99
C TRP A 566 15.55 -6.24 -17.30
N ILE A 567 16.42 -6.17 -16.29
CA ILE A 567 17.82 -6.59 -16.40
C ILE A 567 18.15 -7.63 -15.33
N ALA A 568 19.00 -8.59 -15.67
CA ALA A 568 19.59 -9.48 -14.68
C ALA A 568 20.74 -8.73 -13.98
N SER A 569 20.64 -8.54 -12.67
CA SER A 569 21.69 -7.94 -11.86
C SER A 569 21.86 -8.69 -10.54
N LYS A 570 23.09 -8.69 -10.01
CA LYS A 570 23.35 -9.28 -8.70
C LYS A 570 22.67 -8.44 -7.62
N PRO A 571 22.13 -9.06 -6.56
CA PRO A 571 21.65 -8.32 -5.42
C PRO A 571 22.81 -7.59 -4.74
N SER A 572 22.53 -6.41 -4.16
CA SER A 572 23.47 -5.77 -3.23
C SER A 572 23.69 -6.67 -2.00
N GLY A 573 24.78 -6.48 -1.25
CA GLY A 573 25.02 -7.22 0.00
C GLY A 573 23.89 -7.12 1.03
N ALA A 574 23.09 -6.05 0.95
CA ALA A 574 21.89 -5.86 1.75
C ALA A 574 20.67 -6.61 1.19
N GLY A 575 20.47 -6.57 -0.12
CA GLY A 575 19.46 -7.38 -0.79
C GLY A 575 19.72 -8.87 -0.62
N SER A 576 20.98 -9.28 -0.64
CA SER A 576 21.37 -10.68 -0.40
C SER A 576 21.08 -11.09 1.03
N LEU A 577 21.35 -10.22 2.02
CA LEU A 577 21.03 -10.48 3.42
C LEU A 577 19.53 -10.71 3.60
N GLN A 578 18.70 -9.80 3.09
CA GLN A 578 17.25 -9.88 3.19
C GLN A 578 16.70 -11.15 2.51
N GLN A 579 17.16 -11.46 1.29
CA GLN A 579 16.76 -12.69 0.61
C GLN A 579 17.20 -13.93 1.40
N THR A 580 18.39 -13.92 2.00
CA THR A 580 18.89 -15.01 2.84
C THR A 580 18.01 -15.20 4.07
N HIS A 581 17.60 -14.12 4.76
CA HIS A 581 16.66 -14.21 5.87
C HIS A 581 15.36 -14.92 5.46
N PHE A 582 14.77 -14.53 4.33
CA PHE A 582 13.54 -15.17 3.85
C PHE A 582 13.72 -16.63 3.43
N LEU A 583 14.81 -16.97 2.74
CA LEU A 583 15.12 -18.35 2.37
C LEU A 583 15.25 -19.24 3.61
N VAL A 584 15.99 -18.77 4.62
CA VAL A 584 16.15 -19.51 5.89
C VAL A 584 14.85 -19.54 6.69
N ALA A 585 14.07 -18.45 6.70
CA ALA A 585 12.74 -18.42 7.33
C ALA A 585 11.79 -19.43 6.68
N TYR A 586 11.92 -19.65 5.37
CA TYR A 586 11.16 -20.66 4.62
C TYR A 586 11.74 -22.07 4.76
N GLY A 587 12.77 -22.25 5.58
CA GLY A 587 13.38 -23.56 5.87
C GLY A 587 14.31 -24.08 4.78
N GLN A 588 14.79 -23.20 3.88
CA GLN A 588 15.74 -23.60 2.85
C GLN A 588 17.13 -23.83 3.48
N THR A 589 17.76 -24.95 3.11
CA THR A 589 19.15 -25.29 3.41
C THR A 589 20.00 -25.11 2.17
N LEU A 590 21.33 -25.06 2.32
CA LEU A 590 22.23 -24.97 1.16
C LEU A 590 22.02 -26.15 0.21
N ASP A 591 22.03 -27.37 0.75
CA ASP A 591 21.84 -28.61 -0.01
C ASP A 591 20.51 -28.58 -0.78
N ARG A 592 19.40 -28.22 -0.11
CA ARG A 592 18.09 -28.14 -0.77
C ARG A 592 18.10 -27.16 -1.95
N ILE A 593 18.76 -26.01 -1.80
CA ILE A 593 18.87 -25.03 -2.88
C ILE A 593 19.69 -25.59 -4.05
N GLU A 594 20.81 -26.24 -3.78
CA GLU A 594 21.65 -26.84 -4.82
C GLU A 594 20.94 -27.99 -5.55
N ASP A 595 20.19 -28.83 -4.83
CA ASP A 595 19.45 -29.96 -5.36
C ASP A 595 18.33 -29.51 -6.30
N LEU A 596 17.55 -28.52 -5.87
CA LEU A 596 16.51 -27.91 -6.70
C LEU A 596 17.14 -27.27 -7.94
N ARG A 597 18.26 -26.57 -7.81
CA ARG A 597 18.98 -25.97 -8.95
C ARG A 597 19.47 -27.03 -9.93
N ARG A 598 19.98 -28.17 -9.44
CA ARG A 598 20.36 -29.33 -10.28
C ARG A 598 19.16 -29.88 -11.05
N ALA A 599 17.96 -29.82 -10.47
CA ALA A 599 16.71 -30.19 -11.12
C ALA A 599 16.10 -29.09 -12.01
N GLY A 600 16.75 -27.91 -12.12
CA GLY A 600 16.29 -26.79 -12.95
C GLY A 600 15.35 -25.81 -12.25
N PHE A 601 15.24 -25.86 -10.92
CA PHE A 601 14.39 -24.98 -10.12
C PHE A 601 15.24 -24.14 -9.17
N ASP A 602 15.20 -22.81 -9.25
CA ASP A 602 16.01 -21.94 -8.39
C ASP A 602 15.17 -21.29 -7.28
N PRO A 603 15.35 -21.66 -5.99
CA PRO A 603 14.65 -21.01 -4.87
C PRO A 603 14.93 -19.51 -4.74
N ILE A 604 16.12 -19.04 -5.15
CA ILE A 604 16.49 -17.63 -5.07
C ILE A 604 15.67 -16.81 -6.07
N GLU A 605 15.56 -17.30 -7.31
CA GLU A 605 14.70 -16.71 -8.34
C GLU A 605 13.22 -16.82 -7.95
N ALA A 606 12.80 -17.97 -7.43
CA ALA A 606 11.43 -18.20 -7.01
C ALA A 606 10.94 -17.21 -5.95
N LEU A 607 11.80 -16.90 -4.96
CA LEU A 607 11.51 -15.92 -3.92
C LEU A 607 11.33 -14.50 -4.49
N GLU A 608 12.23 -14.06 -5.38
CA GLU A 608 12.14 -12.74 -6.01
C GLU A 608 10.88 -12.59 -6.87
N ASP A 609 10.46 -13.67 -7.52
CA ASP A 609 9.33 -13.68 -8.44
C ASP A 609 7.97 -13.75 -7.72
N MET A 610 7.93 -13.92 -6.39
CA MET A 610 6.68 -13.95 -5.60
C MET A 610 5.80 -12.70 -5.82
N ASN A 611 6.40 -11.55 -6.12
CA ASN A 611 5.70 -10.31 -6.45
C ASN A 611 5.26 -10.26 -7.92
N GLY A 612 4.30 -11.11 -8.28
CA GLY A 612 3.57 -11.03 -9.56
C GLY A 612 4.21 -11.73 -10.76
N ARG A 613 5.32 -12.46 -10.59
CA ARG A 613 5.97 -13.25 -11.67
C ARG A 613 6.01 -14.76 -11.39
N ALA A 614 5.45 -15.19 -10.27
CA ALA A 614 5.56 -16.56 -9.81
C ALA A 614 4.68 -17.55 -10.59
N THR A 615 5.32 -18.56 -11.17
CA THR A 615 4.65 -19.73 -11.72
C THR A 615 4.24 -20.70 -10.60
N VAL A 616 3.45 -21.73 -10.96
CA VAL A 616 3.07 -22.83 -10.04
C VAL A 616 4.31 -23.50 -9.45
N GLU A 617 5.34 -23.74 -10.27
CA GLU A 617 6.61 -24.34 -9.85
C GLU A 617 7.38 -23.44 -8.89
N LYS A 618 7.49 -22.14 -9.19
CA LYS A 618 8.19 -21.17 -8.34
C LYS A 618 7.55 -21.10 -6.95
N ARG A 619 6.20 -21.11 -6.87
CA ARG A 619 5.49 -21.19 -5.58
C ARG A 619 5.75 -22.50 -4.83
N ALA A 620 5.81 -23.60 -5.56
CA ALA A 620 6.02 -24.92 -4.98
C ALA A 620 7.41 -25.09 -4.35
N VAL A 621 8.44 -24.49 -4.95
CA VAL A 621 9.84 -24.55 -4.50
C VAL A 621 10.03 -23.99 -3.08
N LEU A 622 9.23 -23.00 -2.68
CA LEU A 622 9.31 -22.36 -1.37
C LEU A 622 8.51 -23.08 -0.27
N ALA A 623 7.64 -24.03 -0.65
CA ALA A 623 6.85 -24.83 0.29
C ALA A 623 7.68 -25.97 0.90
N THR A 624 7.45 -26.26 2.18
CA THR A 624 7.97 -27.50 2.80
C THR A 624 7.12 -28.67 2.37
N ASP A 625 5.79 -28.48 2.40
CA ASP A 625 4.81 -29.50 2.06
C ASP A 625 3.73 -28.91 1.15
N ILE A 626 3.35 -29.68 0.13
CA ILE A 626 2.23 -29.39 -0.75
C ILE A 626 1.30 -30.58 -0.70
N VAL A 627 0.09 -30.37 -0.19
CA VAL A 627 -0.85 -31.45 0.10
C VAL A 627 -2.22 -31.16 -0.48
N ILE A 628 -2.94 -32.24 -0.81
CA ILE A 628 -4.39 -32.20 -0.95
C ILE A 628 -4.98 -32.63 0.39
N ALA A 629 -5.83 -31.79 0.97
CA ALA A 629 -6.41 -32.04 2.28
C ALA A 629 -7.89 -31.63 2.37
N GLU A 630 -8.55 -32.17 3.38
CA GLU A 630 -9.94 -31.83 3.73
C GLU A 630 -10.00 -31.26 5.15
N PRO A 631 -10.79 -30.19 5.39
CA PRO A 631 -10.92 -29.64 6.73
C PRO A 631 -11.75 -30.60 7.59
N VAL A 632 -11.21 -30.97 8.76
CA VAL A 632 -11.89 -31.84 9.76
C VAL A 632 -12.22 -31.11 11.05
N GLY A 633 -11.69 -29.91 11.24
CA GLY A 633 -12.07 -29.04 12.35
C GLY A 633 -11.57 -27.61 12.12
N ILE A 634 -12.40 -26.64 12.45
CA ILE A 634 -12.08 -25.21 12.33
C ILE A 634 -12.38 -24.60 13.70
N ASP A 635 -11.35 -24.08 14.35
CA ASP A 635 -11.49 -23.29 15.57
C ASP A 635 -11.19 -21.84 15.25
N THR A 636 -12.24 -21.05 15.05
CA THR A 636 -12.13 -19.63 14.71
C THR A 636 -11.64 -18.78 15.88
N PHE A 637 -11.63 -19.29 17.11
CA PHE A 637 -11.21 -18.55 18.31
C PHE A 637 -10.15 -19.35 19.08
N ASP A 638 -9.02 -19.62 18.43
CA ASP A 638 -7.88 -20.30 19.05
C ASP A 638 -6.72 -19.30 19.22
N ASN A 639 -6.94 -18.33 20.11
CA ASN A 639 -5.94 -17.31 20.42
C ASN A 639 -4.82 -17.91 21.29
N GLY A 640 -3.60 -17.95 20.76
CA GLY A 640 -2.42 -18.49 21.44
C GLY A 640 -1.30 -17.45 21.64
N PRO A 641 -0.22 -17.81 22.35
CA PRO A 641 0.96 -16.94 22.47
C PRO A 641 1.69 -16.76 21.13
N ASP A 642 1.45 -17.65 20.16
CA ASP A 642 2.06 -17.66 18.82
C ASP A 642 1.60 -16.51 17.89
N GLY A 643 0.65 -15.68 18.32
CA GLY A 643 0.20 -14.49 17.59
C GLY A 643 -0.91 -14.74 16.55
N PHE A 644 -1.32 -15.99 16.34
CA PHE A 644 -2.40 -16.35 15.40
C PHE A 644 -3.77 -16.42 16.08
N ALA A 645 -4.85 -16.31 15.30
CA ALA A 645 -6.22 -16.19 15.83
C ALA A 645 -7.04 -17.48 15.73
N SER A 646 -6.70 -18.36 14.80
CA SER A 646 -7.47 -19.59 14.56
C SER A 646 -6.59 -20.78 14.20
N THR A 647 -7.19 -21.96 14.31
CA THR A 647 -6.60 -23.23 13.90
C THR A 647 -7.53 -23.97 12.97
N VAL A 648 -6.99 -24.50 11.88
CA VAL A 648 -7.66 -25.49 11.04
C VAL A 648 -6.93 -26.83 11.16
N ARG A 649 -7.69 -27.88 11.44
CA ARG A 649 -7.24 -29.27 11.38
C ARG A 649 -7.63 -29.85 10.03
N TRP A 650 -6.65 -30.45 9.38
CA TRP A 650 -6.72 -30.98 8.03
C TRP A 650 -6.49 -32.48 8.06
N ARG A 651 -7.31 -33.24 7.34
CA ARG A 651 -7.01 -34.63 7.02
C ARG A 651 -6.35 -34.69 5.65
N ILE A 652 -5.16 -35.25 5.59
CA ILE A 652 -4.38 -35.33 4.36
C ILE A 652 -4.93 -36.43 3.46
N VAL A 653 -5.25 -36.08 2.23
CA VAL A 653 -5.75 -36.99 1.19
C VAL A 653 -4.60 -37.48 0.33
N GLU A 654 -3.74 -36.56 -0.10
CA GLU A 654 -2.61 -36.82 -1.00
C GLU A 654 -1.48 -35.85 -0.68
N THR A 655 -0.24 -36.32 -0.86
CA THR A 655 0.96 -35.50 -0.71
C THR A 655 1.57 -35.31 -2.09
N LEU A 656 1.55 -34.08 -2.58
CA LEU A 656 2.11 -33.71 -3.87
C LEU A 656 3.63 -33.49 -3.75
N SER A 657 4.07 -32.89 -2.65
CA SER A 657 5.47 -32.66 -2.28
C SER A 657 5.61 -32.61 -0.75
N GLY A 658 6.77 -33.01 -0.22
CA GLY A 658 7.06 -33.06 1.21
C GLY A 658 6.82 -34.43 1.87
N ASP A 659 6.85 -34.46 3.20
CA ASP A 659 6.98 -35.70 4.00
C ASP A 659 5.69 -36.04 4.77
N VAL A 660 4.69 -35.17 4.73
CA VAL A 660 3.42 -35.42 5.40
C VAL A 660 2.74 -36.64 4.79
N ALA A 661 2.34 -37.62 5.61
CA ALA A 661 1.76 -38.86 5.11
C ALA A 661 0.24 -38.74 4.82
N PRO A 662 -0.27 -39.33 3.72
CA PRO A 662 -1.70 -39.48 3.49
C PRO A 662 -2.42 -40.16 4.65
N GLY A 663 -3.61 -39.69 5.00
CA GLY A 663 -4.42 -40.16 6.12
C GLY A 663 -4.06 -39.57 7.48
N SER A 664 -2.93 -38.85 7.59
CA SER A 664 -2.56 -38.14 8.82
C SER A 664 -3.40 -36.86 9.02
N GLU A 665 -3.38 -36.34 10.25
CA GLU A 665 -3.93 -35.01 10.58
C GLU A 665 -2.79 -33.98 10.61
N LEU A 666 -3.03 -32.84 9.98
CA LEU A 666 -2.16 -31.66 9.99
C LEU A 666 -2.88 -30.48 10.64
N ARG A 667 -2.12 -29.59 11.30
CA ARG A 667 -2.66 -28.39 11.94
C ARG A 667 -2.05 -27.14 11.33
N GLN A 668 -2.92 -26.23 10.90
CA GLN A 668 -2.55 -24.94 10.33
C GLN A 668 -3.01 -23.81 11.24
N ARG A 669 -2.12 -22.84 11.47
CA ARG A 669 -2.45 -21.58 12.13
C ARG A 669 -2.76 -20.52 11.09
N LEU A 670 -3.76 -19.69 11.35
CA LEU A 670 -4.18 -18.63 10.44
C LEU A 670 -4.33 -17.30 11.19
N ALA A 671 -4.02 -16.21 10.50
CA ALA A 671 -4.25 -14.85 10.98
C ALA A 671 -5.75 -14.53 11.03
N SER A 672 -6.54 -15.11 10.11
CA SER A 672 -8.00 -15.06 10.09
C SER A 672 -8.58 -15.67 11.35
N GLY A 673 -9.67 -15.11 11.86
CA GLY A 673 -10.33 -15.63 13.05
C GLY A 673 -10.96 -14.55 13.92
N GLU A 674 -11.50 -15.00 15.04
CA GLU A 674 -12.09 -14.20 16.10
C GLU A 674 -11.03 -13.72 17.09
N ARG A 675 -11.11 -12.44 17.45
CA ARG A 675 -10.26 -11.81 18.46
C ARG A 675 -11.12 -10.95 19.38
N LEU A 676 -10.62 -10.67 20.58
CA LEU A 676 -11.23 -9.66 21.44
C LEU A 676 -10.68 -8.29 21.04
N ASN A 677 -11.55 -7.31 20.83
CA ASN A 677 -11.14 -5.91 20.67
C ASN A 677 -10.82 -5.27 22.04
N GLU A 678 -10.45 -3.99 22.06
CA GLU A 678 -10.11 -3.24 23.29
C GLU A 678 -11.28 -3.18 24.29
N THR A 679 -12.53 -3.26 23.83
CA THR A 679 -13.74 -3.30 24.67
C THR A 679 -14.10 -4.70 25.16
N GLY A 680 -13.38 -5.74 24.70
CA GLY A 680 -13.62 -7.14 25.05
C GLY A 680 -14.67 -7.85 24.18
N ASP A 681 -15.12 -7.22 23.10
CA ASP A 681 -16.06 -7.81 22.14
C ASP A 681 -15.33 -8.69 21.12
N ARG A 682 -15.98 -9.78 20.69
CA ARG A 682 -15.45 -10.66 19.64
C ARG A 682 -15.64 -10.03 18.27
N VAL A 683 -14.55 -9.79 17.58
CA VAL A 683 -14.51 -9.30 16.19
C VAL A 683 -13.83 -10.34 15.30
N TYR A 684 -14.31 -10.49 14.07
CA TYR A 684 -13.70 -11.40 13.09
C TYR A 684 -12.83 -10.60 12.12
N GLY A 685 -11.59 -11.07 11.90
CA GLY A 685 -10.71 -10.58 10.84
C GLY A 685 -10.44 -11.68 9.81
N GLN A 686 -10.25 -11.29 8.55
CA GLN A 686 -9.91 -12.20 7.44
C GLN A 686 -8.59 -11.78 6.81
N GLY A 687 -7.68 -12.75 6.66
CA GLY A 687 -6.45 -12.61 5.87
C GLY A 687 -6.73 -12.71 4.38
N MET A 688 -6.01 -11.90 3.59
CA MET A 688 -6.21 -11.76 2.14
C MET A 688 -5.95 -13.05 1.36
N ASP A 689 -4.91 -13.80 1.73
CA ASP A 689 -4.50 -15.05 1.08
C ASP A 689 -4.82 -16.29 1.92
N GLU A 690 -5.77 -16.17 2.85
CA GLU A 690 -6.23 -17.27 3.69
C GLU A 690 -7.63 -17.73 3.28
N PRO A 691 -7.98 -19.02 3.49
CA PRO A 691 -9.32 -19.49 3.18
C PRO A 691 -10.34 -18.85 4.12
N VAL A 692 -11.58 -18.71 3.65
CA VAL A 692 -12.65 -18.14 4.47
C VAL A 692 -13.08 -19.16 5.51
N LEU A 693 -13.00 -18.80 6.80
CA LEU A 693 -13.31 -19.73 7.89
C LEU A 693 -14.80 -19.78 8.24
N LEU A 694 -15.55 -18.75 7.82
CA LEU A 694 -16.97 -18.63 8.09
C LEU A 694 -17.79 -19.35 7.02
N ALA A 695 -18.69 -20.23 7.44
CA ALA A 695 -19.51 -21.06 6.56
C ALA A 695 -20.46 -20.25 5.67
N GLY A 696 -20.90 -20.86 4.57
CA GLY A 696 -21.89 -20.29 3.65
C GLY A 696 -21.34 -19.19 2.72
N LEU A 697 -20.11 -18.73 2.94
CA LEU A 697 -19.45 -17.76 2.07
C LEU A 697 -18.74 -18.44 0.88
N PRO A 698 -18.53 -17.74 -0.26
CA PRO A 698 -17.71 -18.25 -1.35
C PRO A 698 -16.31 -18.63 -0.84
N ASN A 699 -15.79 -19.77 -1.29
CA ASN A 699 -14.48 -20.30 -0.88
C ASN A 699 -14.34 -20.53 0.64
N SER A 700 -15.44 -20.71 1.36
CA SER A 700 -15.40 -21.14 2.75
C SER A 700 -14.94 -22.59 2.91
N LEU A 701 -14.28 -22.87 4.05
CA LEU A 701 -13.87 -24.21 4.44
C LEU A 701 -15.09 -25.04 4.86
N GLU A 702 -15.75 -25.66 3.88
CA GLU A 702 -16.89 -26.53 4.14
C GLU A 702 -16.45 -27.99 4.39
N PRO A 703 -17.07 -28.72 5.33
CA PRO A 703 -16.81 -30.14 5.50
C PRO A 703 -16.95 -30.93 4.19
N GLY A 704 -15.95 -31.74 3.85
CA GLY A 704 -15.90 -32.53 2.61
C GLY A 704 -15.38 -31.77 1.38
N SER A 705 -15.08 -30.48 1.49
CA SER A 705 -14.32 -29.76 0.45
C SER A 705 -12.85 -30.21 0.44
N ARG A 706 -12.23 -30.26 -0.75
CA ARG A 706 -10.83 -30.63 -0.94
C ARG A 706 -10.01 -29.41 -1.34
N TRP A 707 -8.80 -29.32 -0.81
CA TRP A 707 -7.96 -28.14 -0.93
C TRP A 707 -6.52 -28.53 -1.24
N VAL A 708 -5.89 -27.81 -2.16
CA VAL A 708 -4.44 -27.78 -2.33
C VAL A 708 -3.87 -26.73 -1.37
N LEU A 709 -2.97 -27.15 -0.50
CA LEU A 709 -2.33 -26.30 0.50
C LEU A 709 -0.83 -26.25 0.25
N HIS A 710 -0.27 -25.04 0.25
CA HIS A 710 1.18 -24.79 0.25
C HIS A 710 1.58 -24.39 1.67
N LEU A 711 2.24 -25.31 2.37
CA LEU A 711 2.46 -25.23 3.80
C LEU A 711 3.95 -25.05 4.11
N ASN A 712 4.23 -24.33 5.19
CA ASN A 712 5.59 -24.14 5.67
C ASN A 712 5.65 -24.13 7.21
N ASP A 713 6.34 -25.10 7.81
CA ASP A 713 6.49 -25.23 9.26
C ASP A 713 7.69 -24.45 9.83
N ALA A 714 8.75 -24.25 9.06
CA ALA A 714 9.87 -23.37 9.41
C ALA A 714 9.38 -21.92 9.52
N LEU A 715 8.57 -21.48 8.56
CA LEU A 715 7.99 -20.14 8.53
C LEU A 715 6.99 -19.94 9.67
N TYR A 716 6.23 -20.97 10.06
CA TYR A 716 5.39 -20.91 11.26
C TYR A 716 6.25 -20.63 12.50
N ARG A 717 7.35 -21.36 12.71
CA ARG A 717 8.23 -21.17 13.86
C ARG A 717 8.82 -19.76 13.90
N HIS A 718 9.28 -19.26 12.76
CA HIS A 718 9.79 -17.89 12.65
C HIS A 718 8.69 -16.86 12.90
N SER A 719 7.50 -17.04 12.32
CA SER A 719 6.37 -16.11 12.50
C SER A 719 5.90 -16.09 13.96
N ALA A 720 5.80 -17.24 14.62
CA ALA A 720 5.48 -17.31 16.05
C ALA A 720 6.57 -16.62 16.90
N TYR A 721 7.84 -16.72 16.54
CA TYR A 721 8.93 -16.00 17.20
C TYR A 721 8.84 -14.49 17.03
N VAL A 722 8.56 -14.02 15.81
CA VAL A 722 8.37 -12.59 15.52
C VAL A 722 7.24 -12.01 16.37
N GLN A 723 6.18 -12.80 16.55
CA GLN A 723 4.91 -12.30 17.08
C GLN A 723 4.76 -12.50 18.57
N GLY A 724 5.15 -13.65 19.09
CA GLY A 724 5.05 -13.99 20.50
C GLY A 724 6.38 -13.99 21.26
N GLY A 725 7.51 -13.88 20.56
CA GLY A 725 8.84 -13.97 21.15
C GLY A 725 9.39 -15.40 21.26
N GLU A 726 10.51 -15.54 21.97
CA GLU A 726 11.19 -16.82 22.17
C GLU A 726 10.28 -17.85 22.86
N GLY A 727 10.18 -19.06 22.29
CA GLY A 727 9.35 -20.14 22.84
C GLY A 727 7.84 -19.98 22.61
N ALA A 728 7.39 -18.97 21.88
CA ALA A 728 5.96 -18.76 21.62
C ALA A 728 5.34 -19.78 20.66
N ALA A 729 6.15 -20.44 19.84
CA ALA A 729 5.69 -21.50 18.95
C ALA A 729 5.11 -22.67 19.77
N ARG A 730 3.91 -23.10 19.41
CA ARG A 730 3.28 -24.32 19.95
C ARG A 730 4.19 -25.53 19.71
N THR A 731 4.25 -26.42 20.71
CA THR A 731 5.16 -27.59 20.71
C THR A 731 4.40 -28.91 20.59
N GLU A 732 3.07 -28.86 20.74
CA GLU A 732 2.17 -30.01 20.65
C GLU A 732 1.89 -30.43 19.19
N GLY A 733 2.87 -31.09 18.58
CA GLY A 733 2.80 -31.58 17.20
C GLY A 733 3.44 -30.64 16.19
N ARG A 734 3.31 -30.96 14.90
CA ARG A 734 3.76 -30.08 13.79
C ARG A 734 2.67 -29.08 13.44
N TRP A 735 3.07 -27.84 13.29
CA TRP A 735 2.21 -26.70 13.01
C TRP A 735 2.72 -25.97 11.79
N PHE A 736 1.79 -25.54 10.95
CA PHE A 736 2.08 -24.95 9.64
C PHE A 736 1.35 -23.63 9.49
N ILE A 737 1.86 -22.80 8.58
CA ILE A 737 1.12 -21.66 8.02
C ILE A 737 1.15 -21.75 6.49
N SER A 738 0.29 -20.98 5.83
CA SER A 738 0.42 -20.73 4.40
C SER A 738 1.58 -19.79 4.14
N ILE A 739 2.25 -19.97 2.99
CA ILE A 739 3.25 -19.00 2.53
C ILE A 739 2.51 -17.74 2.06
N PRO A 740 2.95 -16.53 2.47
CA PRO A 740 2.40 -15.28 1.95
C PRO A 740 2.42 -15.25 0.41
N TRP A 741 1.38 -14.72 -0.22
CA TRP A 741 1.24 -14.65 -1.69
C TRP A 741 1.12 -16.00 -2.41
N VAL A 742 0.94 -17.09 -1.64
CA VAL A 742 0.66 -18.44 -2.14
C VAL A 742 -0.68 -18.91 -1.57
N PRO A 743 -1.80 -18.45 -2.15
CA PRO A 743 -3.13 -18.75 -1.63
C PRO A 743 -3.42 -20.26 -1.68
N PRO A 744 -4.12 -20.83 -0.67
CA PRO A 744 -4.68 -22.16 -0.79
C PRO A 744 -5.70 -22.20 -1.93
N SER A 745 -5.91 -23.38 -2.49
CA SER A 745 -6.79 -23.55 -3.64
C SER A 745 -7.84 -24.62 -3.41
N ARG A 746 -9.10 -24.31 -3.68
CA ARG A 746 -10.20 -25.27 -3.61
C ARG A 746 -10.22 -26.12 -4.87
N ILE A 747 -10.45 -27.41 -4.72
CA ILE A 747 -10.69 -28.34 -5.83
C ILE A 747 -12.20 -28.40 -6.06
N ASP A 748 -12.65 -28.02 -7.26
CA ASP A 748 -14.06 -28.11 -7.64
C ASP A 748 -14.48 -29.53 -8.08
N GLU A 749 -15.74 -29.70 -8.45
CA GLU A 749 -16.32 -31.00 -8.83
C GLU A 749 -15.72 -31.52 -10.15
N GLU A 750 -15.31 -30.61 -11.03
CA GLU A 750 -14.65 -30.90 -12.31
C GLU A 750 -13.16 -31.23 -12.14
N GLY A 751 -12.60 -31.09 -10.93
CA GLY A 751 -11.19 -31.35 -10.67
C GLY A 751 -10.26 -30.19 -11.05
N MET A 752 -10.79 -28.98 -11.17
CA MET A 752 -10.01 -27.76 -11.32
C MET A 752 -9.60 -27.22 -9.94
N VAL A 753 -8.34 -26.83 -9.84
CA VAL A 753 -7.74 -26.21 -8.67
C VAL A 753 -7.90 -24.71 -8.79
N ARG A 754 -8.70 -24.10 -7.91
CA ARG A 754 -9.05 -22.68 -7.93
C ARG A 754 -8.52 -21.97 -6.68
N PRO A 755 -7.52 -21.08 -6.79
CA PRO A 755 -6.99 -20.35 -5.64
C PRO A 755 -8.02 -19.40 -5.04
N VAL A 756 -7.89 -19.14 -3.74
CA VAL A 756 -8.78 -18.19 -3.03
C VAL A 756 -8.52 -16.73 -3.45
N SER A 757 -7.28 -16.42 -3.84
CA SER A 757 -6.90 -15.14 -4.45
C SER A 757 -6.46 -15.35 -5.91
N LEU A 758 -6.43 -14.26 -6.68
CA LEU A 758 -6.54 -14.28 -8.16
C LEU A 758 -5.32 -14.80 -8.92
N HIS A 759 -4.24 -15.13 -8.22
CA HIS A 759 -3.03 -15.66 -8.83
C HIS A 759 -2.52 -16.87 -8.03
N PRO A 760 -2.21 -18.01 -8.69
CA PRO A 760 -2.20 -18.25 -10.15
C PRO A 760 -3.60 -18.44 -10.75
N GLU A 761 -3.68 -18.54 -12.08
CA GLU A 761 -4.93 -18.95 -12.74
C GLU A 761 -5.34 -20.37 -12.35
N PRO A 762 -6.65 -20.72 -12.45
CA PRO A 762 -7.12 -22.08 -12.23
C PRO A 762 -6.39 -23.10 -13.12
N ILE A 763 -6.00 -24.23 -12.54
CA ILE A 763 -5.26 -25.29 -13.22
C ILE A 763 -5.95 -26.64 -13.00
N ALA A 764 -5.93 -27.52 -14.01
CA ALA A 764 -6.44 -28.87 -13.84
C ALA A 764 -5.58 -29.63 -12.81
N LEU A 765 -6.20 -30.40 -11.92
CA LEU A 765 -5.48 -31.11 -10.86
C LEU A 765 -4.39 -32.05 -11.41
N ASP A 766 -4.66 -32.71 -12.54
CA ASP A 766 -3.68 -33.61 -13.17
C ASP A 766 -2.48 -32.85 -13.76
N GLU A 767 -2.71 -31.67 -14.34
CA GLU A 767 -1.64 -30.80 -14.81
C GLU A 767 -0.81 -30.27 -13.64
N LEU A 768 -1.47 -29.87 -12.54
CA LEU A 768 -0.77 -29.48 -11.31
C LEU A 768 0.15 -30.61 -10.83
N ARG A 769 -0.35 -31.85 -10.75
CA ARG A 769 0.46 -33.02 -10.37
C ARG A 769 1.66 -33.19 -11.29
N GLU A 770 1.45 -33.10 -12.60
CA GLU A 770 2.52 -33.24 -13.60
C GLU A 770 3.62 -32.19 -13.41
N ARG A 771 3.22 -30.92 -13.21
CA ARG A 771 4.15 -29.80 -13.03
C ARG A 771 4.92 -29.88 -11.71
N LEU A 772 4.32 -30.43 -10.66
CA LEU A 772 4.97 -30.60 -9.35
C LEU A 772 5.84 -31.85 -9.23
N ALA A 773 5.61 -32.87 -10.07
CA ALA A 773 6.33 -34.15 -9.98
C ALA A 773 7.86 -34.02 -10.06
N PRO A 774 8.47 -33.19 -10.93
CA PRO A 774 9.93 -33.01 -10.96
C PRO A 774 10.49 -32.40 -9.67
N ILE A 775 9.76 -31.43 -9.08
CA ILE A 775 10.16 -30.78 -7.82
C ILE A 775 10.08 -31.79 -6.67
N ALA A 776 8.98 -32.52 -6.59
CA ALA A 776 8.79 -33.56 -5.57
C ALA A 776 9.82 -34.69 -5.70
N GLY A 777 10.25 -35.00 -6.94
CA GLY A 777 11.33 -35.95 -7.21
C GLY A 777 12.67 -35.44 -6.70
N ALA A 778 13.03 -34.19 -6.99
CA ALA A 778 14.26 -33.57 -6.52
C ALA A 778 14.36 -33.60 -4.98
N LEU A 779 13.27 -33.26 -4.30
CA LEU A 779 13.19 -33.22 -2.84
C LEU A 779 13.18 -34.62 -2.18
N ARG A 780 12.71 -35.67 -2.87
CA ARG A 780 12.70 -37.04 -2.32
C ARG A 780 14.06 -37.75 -2.35
N THR A 781 14.97 -37.33 -3.23
CA THR A 781 16.35 -37.85 -3.29
C THR A 781 17.11 -37.63 -1.96
N GLU A 782 16.65 -36.66 -1.16
CA GLU A 782 17.19 -36.25 0.14
C GLU A 782 17.09 -37.35 1.24
N GLU A 783 16.06 -38.22 1.19
CA GLU A 783 15.84 -39.25 2.23
C GLU A 783 16.50 -40.60 1.94
N SER A 784 16.70 -40.95 0.66
CA SER A 784 17.34 -42.23 0.31
C SER A 784 18.85 -42.20 0.52
N GLU A 785 19.51 -41.06 0.28
CA GLU A 785 20.97 -40.92 0.44
C GLU A 785 21.39 -40.63 1.89
N ARG A 786 20.46 -40.30 2.80
CA ARG A 786 20.72 -40.19 4.25
C ARG A 786 20.53 -41.49 5.04
N ASN A 787 19.90 -42.50 4.44
CA ASN A 787 19.65 -43.81 5.05
C ASN A 787 20.57 -44.93 4.52
N GLU A 788 21.52 -44.61 3.64
CA GLU A 788 22.69 -45.44 3.28
C GLU A 788 23.96 -44.86 3.90
#